data_AF-A0A8J2WVD4-F1
#
_entry.id   AF-A0A8J2WVD4-F1
#
_cell.length_a   1.000
_cell.length_b   1.000
_cell.length_c   1.000
_cell.angle_alpha   90.00
_cell.angle_beta   90.00
_cell.angle_gamma   90.00
#
_symmetry.space_group_name_H-M   'P 1'
#
loop_
_entity.id
_entity.type
_entity.pdbx_description
1 polymer ?
#
loop_
_entity_poly.entity_id
_entity_poly.type
_entity_poly.pdbx_seq_one_letter_code
_entity_poly.pdbx_strand_id
1 'polypeptide(L)'
;MTSSHNYGVNTLSLKGGNHDATRNYLEVLIYLTVLGMLVLSLQLLLRMARTQMQPRPKYVKPDPLFKDFAKGQNWSWDWVMVFAVRNPDDYVSDYQRRFTLRRVVERLESGGLETKLYKSYTYDKIFCKIRCSADRLKDQAAEVCYPLLLDETQVVARIEKGRKKPDGEWKWYPRRAGWLLTGENEAGEYVEREQDNAIVDTEGQSDYPYERFIYGKFDKRPDLQHPSVYVTYPASNSIFRSVDRLKLIEGIMEADPKKRGCNLQLKELLARGACLAIYPLHDDDELQTIQDRWLTPCDPPWAQPIVMVKDYFGEKVGMYFLFLGTYSTWLFYAAGIGIASFGLELLGGQYLTWATAACGICMSLWTTLFLECWKGEEARAKLEWGMTGFEETEEDRTEFEGREIHSPVTGLPDAYFPPRDKARRIVGSYLQIVLCIFYVSCVNAGIFYVHAYVSRYPLRNYVDFHHLADGPFGVPTVVTNLALALLIQATNALFMPFATRMTKVENHRTETDFEDQLIAKVFLFQFVNSNGALFYVAMAQGPLTRGIGDKQPWKTRRFDCAPYCLEHVSYLLGTIFIVRVVLGNWNEVVAPFLARLRKDAARRRGHDEDDAEYEDPASTSIRKRQVSPAEEQFEKDDYGSLDIFDDYGELVVQFGYATLFVSAFPLAPVFACVNNFIEIRVDGWKMCQNTKRPWPKGAEDIGTWESVLTVVAILGTITNSIMITQTSPAFTNVTSSYRLVAFVVLEWILIGAKIVLIGARIKLSRLVSRPPHTGTDERHRRRPGGRRAPGAAPGIPRDEDHRRRGRRGNRSRGRRVHRDRRAQGLPVGPLPPRGRRRRRRGRRARR
;
A
#
# COMPACT_ATOMS: atom_id res chain seq x y z
N MET A 1 -72.14 -48.49 -31.63
CA MET A 1 -71.48 -48.87 -30.36
C MET A 1 -70.08 -48.25 -30.42
N THR A 2 -69.65 -47.26 -29.64
CA THR A 2 -70.12 -46.55 -28.44
C THR A 2 -69.44 -45.18 -28.46
N SER A 3 -70.19 -44.13 -28.12
CA SER A 3 -69.71 -42.78 -27.80
C SER A 3 -68.98 -42.77 -26.46
N SER A 4 -67.94 -41.94 -26.29
CA SER A 4 -67.77 -41.11 -25.08
C SER A 4 -66.57 -40.16 -25.16
N HIS A 5 -66.81 -38.95 -24.65
CA HIS A 5 -65.88 -37.87 -24.40
C HIS A 5 -64.66 -38.28 -23.55
N ASN A 6 -63.52 -37.64 -23.78
CA ASN A 6 -62.52 -37.40 -22.73
C ASN A 6 -61.99 -35.97 -22.80
N TYR A 7 -62.19 -35.26 -21.69
CA TYR A 7 -61.58 -33.97 -21.39
C TYR A 7 -60.05 -34.15 -21.26
N GLY A 8 -59.29 -33.48 -22.12
CA GLY A 8 -57.83 -33.45 -22.10
C GLY A 8 -57.33 -32.07 -21.69
N VAL A 9 -56.81 -32.01 -20.47
CA VAL A 9 -56.13 -30.89 -19.79
C VAL A 9 -55.24 -30.08 -20.74
N ASN A 10 -55.43 -28.76 -20.75
CA ASN A 10 -54.51 -27.80 -21.37
C ASN A 10 -53.15 -27.87 -20.65
N THR A 11 -52.23 -28.69 -21.16
CA THR A 11 -50.80 -28.54 -20.87
C THR A 11 -50.30 -27.31 -21.63
N LEU A 12 -50.09 -26.22 -20.90
CA LEU A 12 -49.30 -25.08 -21.36
C LEU A 12 -47.96 -25.61 -21.90
N SER A 13 -47.78 -25.50 -23.22
CA SER A 13 -46.52 -25.79 -23.90
C SER A 13 -45.49 -24.72 -23.53
N LEU A 14 -44.76 -24.95 -22.43
CA LEU A 14 -43.49 -24.30 -22.12
C LEU A 14 -42.41 -24.82 -23.10
N LYS A 15 -42.48 -24.39 -24.35
CA LYS A 15 -41.40 -24.58 -25.33
C LYS A 15 -40.97 -23.21 -25.86
N GLY A 16 -40.10 -22.56 -25.08
CA GLY A 16 -39.46 -21.29 -25.45
C GLY A 16 -39.23 -20.42 -24.22
N GLY A 17 -38.27 -20.77 -23.36
CA GLY A 17 -37.94 -19.93 -22.19
C GLY A 17 -37.00 -20.53 -21.13
N ASN A 18 -36.73 -21.84 -21.16
CA ASN A 18 -36.03 -22.49 -20.04
C ASN A 18 -34.50 -22.36 -20.04
N HIS A 19 -33.82 -22.07 -21.16
CA HIS A 19 -32.35 -22.03 -21.18
C HIS A 19 -31.76 -20.81 -20.46
N ASP A 20 -32.38 -19.63 -20.58
CA ASP A 20 -31.94 -18.40 -19.90
C ASP A 20 -32.23 -18.43 -18.39
N ALA A 21 -33.33 -19.08 -17.98
CA ALA A 21 -33.66 -19.24 -16.57
C ALA A 21 -32.67 -20.19 -15.86
N THR A 22 -32.38 -21.38 -16.43
CA THR A 22 -31.39 -22.31 -15.86
C THR A 22 -29.97 -21.75 -15.82
N ARG A 23 -29.62 -20.87 -16.77
CA ARG A 23 -28.34 -20.15 -16.79
C ARG A 23 -28.16 -19.25 -15.56
N ASN A 24 -29.18 -18.46 -15.23
CA ASN A 24 -29.14 -17.57 -14.06
C ASN A 24 -29.08 -18.35 -12.74
N TYR A 25 -29.79 -19.48 -12.62
CA TYR A 25 -29.76 -20.29 -11.39
C TYR A 25 -28.40 -20.93 -11.13
N LEU A 26 -27.69 -21.37 -12.17
CA LEU A 26 -26.42 -22.07 -12.02
C LEU A 26 -25.25 -21.10 -11.78
N GLU A 27 -25.25 -19.94 -12.45
CA GLU A 27 -24.31 -18.84 -12.14
C GLU A 27 -24.51 -18.35 -10.70
N VAL A 28 -25.76 -18.15 -10.27
CA VAL A 28 -26.09 -17.84 -8.88
C VAL A 28 -25.63 -18.94 -7.94
N LEU A 29 -25.78 -20.23 -8.29
CA LEU A 29 -25.29 -21.33 -7.46
C LEU A 29 -23.77 -21.29 -7.30
N ILE A 30 -23.03 -20.95 -8.35
CA ILE A 30 -21.56 -20.80 -8.30
C ILE A 30 -21.18 -19.58 -7.48
N TYR A 31 -21.85 -18.45 -7.67
CA TYR A 31 -21.62 -17.28 -6.84
C TYR A 31 -21.95 -17.55 -5.37
N LEU A 32 -22.97 -18.37 -5.09
CA LEU A 32 -23.31 -18.83 -3.74
C LEU A 32 -22.34 -19.87 -3.19
N THR A 33 -21.71 -20.72 -4.02
CA THR A 33 -20.65 -21.63 -3.56
C THR A 33 -19.34 -20.89 -3.34
N VAL A 34 -18.99 -19.90 -4.18
CA VAL A 34 -17.88 -18.98 -3.96
C VAL A 34 -18.11 -18.21 -2.66
N LEU A 35 -19.25 -17.54 -2.55
CA LEU A 35 -19.63 -16.78 -1.35
C LEU A 35 -19.70 -17.69 -0.13
N GLY A 36 -20.24 -18.90 -0.27
CA GLY A 36 -20.32 -19.90 0.79
C GLY A 36 -18.94 -20.38 1.24
N MET A 37 -18.01 -20.61 0.31
CA MET A 37 -16.63 -20.97 0.61
C MET A 37 -15.87 -19.81 1.26
N LEU A 38 -16.08 -18.57 0.80
CA LEU A 38 -15.54 -17.36 1.41
C LEU A 38 -16.12 -17.11 2.80
N VAL A 39 -17.40 -17.39 3.01
CA VAL A 39 -18.06 -17.27 4.30
C VAL A 39 -17.61 -18.40 5.24
N LEU A 40 -17.41 -19.62 4.74
CA LEU A 40 -16.87 -20.74 5.52
C LEU A 40 -15.40 -20.51 5.88
N SER A 41 -14.58 -20.04 4.95
CA SER A 41 -13.20 -19.63 5.23
C SER A 41 -13.20 -18.50 6.24
N LEU A 42 -14.03 -17.46 6.05
CA LEU A 42 -14.21 -16.38 7.02
C LEU A 42 -14.67 -16.88 8.40
N GLN A 43 -15.63 -17.79 8.48
CA GLN A 43 -16.09 -18.35 9.75
C GLN A 43 -15.01 -19.19 10.43
N LEU A 44 -14.23 -19.95 9.66
CA LEU A 44 -13.10 -20.72 10.15
C LEU A 44 -12.00 -19.77 10.65
N LEU A 45 -11.67 -18.75 9.86
CA LEU A 45 -10.71 -17.69 10.19
C LEU A 45 -11.13 -16.94 11.45
N LEU A 46 -12.39 -16.50 11.55
CA LEU A 46 -12.91 -15.81 12.73
C LEU A 46 -13.00 -16.73 13.95
N ARG A 47 -13.29 -18.02 13.79
CA ARG A 47 -13.26 -18.99 14.89
C ARG A 47 -11.83 -19.24 15.36
N MET A 48 -10.89 -19.44 14.43
CA MET A 48 -9.47 -19.60 14.72
C MET A 48 -8.91 -18.35 15.39
N ALA A 49 -9.18 -17.18 14.81
CA ALA A 49 -8.87 -15.87 15.37
C ALA A 49 -9.46 -15.72 16.77
N ARG A 50 -10.74 -16.04 17.01
CA ARG A 50 -11.33 -15.98 18.37
C ARG A 50 -10.70 -16.97 19.37
N THR A 51 -10.34 -18.17 18.93
CA THR A 51 -9.65 -19.14 19.79
C THR A 51 -8.21 -18.75 20.11
N GLN A 52 -7.57 -17.94 19.24
CA GLN A 52 -6.20 -17.48 19.38
C GLN A 52 -6.07 -16.03 19.91
N MET A 53 -7.14 -15.24 19.81
CA MET A 53 -7.34 -13.93 20.44
C MET A 53 -7.78 -14.06 21.90
N GLN A 54 -7.80 -15.28 22.47
CA GLN A 54 -7.85 -15.33 23.93
C GLN A 54 -6.62 -14.56 24.42
N PRO A 55 -6.83 -13.48 25.21
CA PRO A 55 -5.72 -12.67 25.68
C PRO A 55 -4.73 -13.63 26.32
N ARG A 56 -3.45 -13.53 25.93
CA ARG A 56 -2.36 -14.21 26.63
C ARG A 56 -2.69 -14.14 28.12
N PRO A 57 -2.73 -15.26 28.86
CA PRO A 57 -3.05 -15.21 30.28
C PRO A 57 -2.19 -14.10 30.87
N LYS A 58 -2.84 -13.08 31.45
CA LYS A 58 -2.22 -11.85 31.95
C LYS A 58 -0.83 -12.22 32.46
N TYR A 59 0.20 -11.61 31.86
CA TYR A 59 1.59 -11.74 32.24
C TYR A 59 1.64 -12.09 33.73
N VAL A 60 1.93 -13.35 34.06
CA VAL A 60 2.00 -13.76 35.46
C VAL A 60 3.08 -12.87 36.02
N LYS A 61 2.66 -11.91 36.87
CA LYS A 61 3.54 -10.92 37.47
C LYS A 61 4.83 -11.67 37.84
N PRO A 62 5.99 -11.25 37.31
CA PRO A 62 7.21 -11.96 37.59
C PRO A 62 7.33 -12.04 39.11
N ASP A 63 7.77 -13.21 39.56
CA ASP A 63 8.01 -13.55 40.95
C ASP A 63 8.55 -12.33 41.72
N PRO A 64 8.12 -12.03 42.96
CA PRO A 64 8.49 -10.78 43.65
C PRO A 64 10.00 -10.50 43.68
N LEU A 65 10.85 -11.53 43.59
CA LEU A 65 12.30 -11.41 43.44
C LEU A 65 12.77 -10.74 42.13
N PHE A 66 11.99 -10.80 41.06
CA PHE A 66 12.27 -10.15 39.77
C PHE A 66 11.64 -8.75 39.62
N LYS A 67 10.73 -8.36 40.53
CA LYS A 67 10.15 -7.01 40.55
C LYS A 67 11.16 -5.92 40.89
N ASP A 68 12.22 -6.25 41.61
CA ASP A 68 13.19 -5.25 42.05
C ASP A 68 14.12 -4.78 40.92
N PHE A 69 14.25 -5.55 39.82
CA PHE A 69 14.92 -5.10 38.59
C PHE A 69 14.08 -4.14 37.73
N ALA A 70 12.74 -4.18 37.85
CA ALA A 70 11.83 -3.34 37.08
C ALA A 70 11.56 -1.97 37.75
N LYS A 71 11.91 -1.82 39.03
CA LYS A 71 11.49 -0.66 39.85
C LYS A 71 12.33 0.62 39.69
N GLY A 72 13.29 0.67 38.77
CA GLY A 72 14.16 1.86 38.62
C GLY A 72 14.44 2.35 37.20
N GLN A 73 14.19 1.53 36.17
CA GLN A 73 14.43 1.92 34.78
C GLN A 73 13.37 1.25 33.88
N ASN A 74 12.30 2.00 33.57
CA ASN A 74 11.17 1.59 32.70
C ASN A 74 11.60 1.45 31.23
N TRP A 75 12.43 0.45 30.88
CA TRP A 75 12.72 0.15 29.48
C TRP A 75 12.82 -1.37 29.24
N SER A 76 12.06 -1.85 28.24
CA SER A 76 12.11 -3.19 27.65
C SER A 76 13.43 -3.41 26.87
N TRP A 77 13.79 -4.68 26.62
CA TRP A 77 14.95 -5.03 25.78
C TRP A 77 14.61 -4.82 24.30
N ASP A 78 15.54 -4.26 23.53
CA ASP A 78 15.27 -3.78 22.17
C ASP A 78 15.59 -4.82 21.09
N TRP A 79 16.80 -5.40 21.16
CA TRP A 79 17.33 -6.33 20.15
C TRP A 79 17.75 -7.64 20.80
N VAL A 80 17.72 -8.72 20.01
CA VAL A 80 18.20 -10.04 20.41
C VAL A 80 19.12 -10.61 19.34
N MET A 81 20.29 -11.09 19.76
CA MET A 81 21.17 -11.93 18.96
C MET A 81 21.19 -13.35 19.52
N VAL A 82 21.06 -14.34 18.64
CA VAL A 82 21.05 -15.76 19.02
C VAL A 82 22.29 -16.45 18.48
N PHE A 83 22.99 -17.16 19.35
CA PHE A 83 24.21 -17.91 19.04
C PHE A 83 23.99 -19.39 19.30
N ALA A 84 24.53 -20.24 18.43
CA ALA A 84 24.55 -21.69 18.65
C ALA A 84 25.61 -22.05 19.71
N VAL A 85 25.26 -22.91 20.66
CA VAL A 85 26.24 -23.63 21.47
C VAL A 85 26.72 -24.81 20.62
N ARG A 86 28.00 -24.81 20.27
CA ARG A 86 28.60 -25.84 19.41
C ARG A 86 29.45 -26.80 20.21
N ASN A 87 29.55 -28.03 19.74
CA ASN A 87 30.47 -29.00 20.30
C ASN A 87 31.91 -28.66 19.90
N PRO A 88 32.92 -29.05 20.70
CA PRO A 88 34.33 -28.78 20.39
C PRO A 88 34.78 -29.33 19.04
N ASP A 89 34.14 -30.41 18.57
CA ASP A 89 34.47 -31.11 17.33
C ASP A 89 33.78 -30.52 16.08
N ASP A 90 32.86 -29.57 16.25
CA ASP A 90 32.15 -28.96 15.14
C ASP A 90 33.09 -28.09 14.30
N TYR A 91 32.99 -28.19 12.97
CA TYR A 91 33.73 -27.32 12.07
C TYR A 91 33.26 -25.86 12.23
N VAL A 92 34.19 -24.97 12.58
CA VAL A 92 33.95 -23.53 12.71
C VAL A 92 34.76 -22.79 11.66
N SER A 93 34.07 -22.03 10.80
CA SER A 93 34.72 -21.21 9.76
C SER A 93 35.61 -20.13 10.38
N ASP A 94 36.61 -19.66 9.62
CA ASP A 94 37.50 -18.57 10.07
C ASP A 94 36.73 -17.30 10.41
N TYR A 95 35.62 -17.03 9.74
CA TYR A 95 34.76 -15.90 10.04
C TYR A 95 34.06 -16.05 11.40
N GLN A 96 33.51 -17.24 11.69
CA GLN A 96 32.90 -17.55 12.99
C GLN A 96 33.93 -17.51 14.13
N ARG A 97 35.20 -17.89 13.87
CA ARG A 97 36.31 -17.72 14.83
C ARG A 97 36.68 -16.26 15.08
N ARG A 98 36.49 -15.38 14.09
CA ARG A 98 36.72 -13.93 14.24
C ARG A 98 35.63 -13.28 15.07
N PHE A 99 34.37 -13.67 14.86
CA PHE A 99 33.17 -13.14 15.52
C PHE A 99 32.57 -14.16 16.49
N THR A 100 33.32 -14.51 17.54
CA THR A 100 32.80 -15.33 18.64
C THR A 100 31.83 -14.53 19.50
N LEU A 101 30.92 -15.21 20.20
CA LEU A 101 29.98 -14.58 21.16
C LEU A 101 30.69 -13.54 22.05
N ARG A 102 31.81 -13.94 22.65
CA ARG A 102 32.60 -13.06 23.53
C ARG A 102 33.06 -11.79 22.82
N ARG A 103 33.63 -11.91 21.61
CA ARG A 103 34.09 -10.74 20.84
C ARG A 103 32.95 -9.85 20.37
N VAL A 104 31.80 -10.43 20.02
CA VAL A 104 30.61 -9.66 19.65
C VAL A 104 30.11 -8.87 20.86
N VAL A 105 30.02 -9.49 22.03
CA VAL A 105 29.61 -8.82 23.27
C VAL A 105 30.61 -7.72 23.67
N GLU A 106 31.92 -7.98 23.62
CA GLU A 106 32.96 -6.98 23.87
C GLU A 106 32.82 -5.75 22.94
N ARG A 107 32.45 -5.96 21.66
CA ARG A 107 32.21 -4.87 20.70
C ARG A 107 30.89 -4.12 20.97
N LEU A 108 29.84 -4.82 21.39
CA LEU A 108 28.58 -4.19 21.78
C LEU A 108 28.80 -3.29 22.99
N GLU A 109 29.50 -3.79 24.01
CA GLU A 109 29.88 -3.03 25.19
C GLU A 109 30.78 -1.84 24.85
N SER A 110 31.73 -1.99 23.92
CA SER A 110 32.57 -0.87 23.47
C SER A 110 31.80 0.21 22.71
N GLY A 111 30.65 -0.14 22.10
CA GLY A 111 29.71 0.81 21.49
C GLY A 111 28.81 1.54 22.50
N GLY A 112 28.90 1.19 23.79
CA GLY A 112 28.06 1.72 24.85
C GLY A 112 26.67 1.07 24.92
N LEU A 113 26.52 -0.13 24.35
CA LEU A 113 25.30 -0.93 24.44
C LEU A 113 25.38 -1.85 25.66
N GLU A 114 24.25 -2.04 26.33
CA GLU A 114 24.16 -2.93 27.47
C GLU A 114 23.62 -4.29 27.03
N THR A 115 24.26 -5.36 27.49
CA THR A 115 23.93 -6.72 27.07
C THR A 115 23.53 -7.60 28.25
N LYS A 116 22.65 -8.57 28.00
CA LYS A 116 22.32 -9.63 28.97
C LYS A 116 22.25 -10.97 28.26
N LEU A 117 23.07 -11.90 28.76
CA LEU A 117 23.19 -13.25 28.22
C LEU A 117 22.36 -14.24 29.04
N TYR A 118 21.69 -15.15 28.36
CA TYR A 118 21.10 -16.34 28.99
C TYR A 118 21.08 -17.51 28.02
N LYS A 119 21.12 -18.73 28.55
CA LYS A 119 21.07 -19.97 27.74
C LYS A 119 19.62 -20.31 27.38
N SER A 120 19.38 -20.96 26.26
CA SER A 120 18.06 -21.52 25.91
C SER A 120 17.58 -22.52 26.96
N TYR A 121 16.27 -22.79 26.98
CA TYR A 121 15.70 -23.90 27.73
C TYR A 121 16.36 -25.25 27.39
N THR A 122 16.69 -25.46 26.11
CA THR A 122 17.36 -26.67 25.58
C THR A 122 18.89 -26.64 25.72
N TYR A 123 19.48 -25.59 26.30
CA TYR A 123 20.93 -25.39 26.48
C TYR A 123 21.80 -25.40 25.21
N ASP A 124 21.20 -25.52 24.02
CA ASP A 124 21.86 -25.56 22.72
C ASP A 124 22.06 -24.17 22.08
N LYS A 125 21.51 -23.11 22.68
CA LYS A 125 21.59 -21.73 22.17
C LYS A 125 21.88 -20.74 23.30
N ILE A 126 22.51 -19.63 22.95
CA ILE A 126 22.72 -18.49 23.85
C ILE A 126 22.02 -17.28 23.25
N PHE A 127 21.18 -16.65 24.04
CA PHE A 127 20.49 -15.42 23.71
C PHE A 127 21.20 -14.23 24.34
N CYS A 128 21.55 -13.26 23.51
CA CYS A 128 22.09 -11.97 23.92
C CYS A 128 21.02 -10.91 23.69
N LYS A 129 20.42 -10.42 24.78
CA LYS A 129 19.53 -9.26 24.75
C LYS A 129 20.36 -7.99 24.77
N ILE A 130 20.00 -7.02 23.96
CA ILE A 130 20.71 -5.76 23.75
C ILE A 130 19.76 -4.61 24.06
N ARG A 131 20.25 -3.60 24.78
CA ARG A 131 19.56 -2.35 25.05
C ARG A 131 20.54 -1.18 24.97
N CYS A 132 20.00 0.04 24.88
CA CYS A 132 20.80 1.26 24.85
C CYS A 132 20.24 2.28 25.85
N SER A 133 21.13 2.98 26.55
CA SER A 133 20.73 4.03 27.49
C SER A 133 20.20 5.26 26.74
N ALA A 134 19.29 6.01 27.36
CA ALA A 134 18.69 7.19 26.74
C ALA A 134 19.74 8.25 26.34
N ASP A 135 20.78 8.41 27.15
CA ASP A 135 21.86 9.36 26.86
C ASP A 135 22.72 8.89 25.67
N ARG A 136 23.02 7.58 25.57
CA ARG A 136 23.74 7.03 24.41
C ARG A 136 22.92 7.14 23.12
N LEU A 137 21.60 6.98 23.21
CA LEU A 137 20.68 7.20 22.08
C LEU A 137 20.68 8.66 21.63
N LYS A 138 20.61 9.62 22.56
CA LYS A 138 20.76 11.06 22.25
C LYS A 138 22.14 11.35 21.63
N ASP A 139 23.18 10.68 22.10
CA ASP A 139 24.52 10.78 21.51
C ASP A 139 24.52 10.36 20.05
N GLN A 140 23.96 9.19 19.76
CA GLN A 140 23.88 8.69 18.39
C GLN A 140 23.01 9.59 17.51
N ALA A 141 21.83 9.96 17.99
CA ALA A 141 20.89 10.80 17.25
C ALA A 141 21.51 12.15 16.86
N ALA A 142 22.35 12.74 17.72
CA ALA A 142 23.03 13.99 17.41
C ALA A 142 24.15 13.79 16.38
N GLU A 143 24.87 12.66 16.45
CA GLU A 143 25.95 12.34 15.52
C GLU A 143 25.43 12.10 14.10
N VAL A 144 24.33 11.35 13.96
CA VAL A 144 23.69 11.10 12.65
C VAL A 144 22.73 12.20 12.22
N CYS A 145 22.57 13.26 13.03
CA CYS A 145 21.59 14.32 12.79
C CYS A 145 20.17 13.79 12.56
N TYR A 146 19.74 12.84 13.40
CA TYR A 146 18.49 12.10 13.25
C TYR A 146 17.28 13.04 13.19
N PRO A 147 16.40 12.93 12.18
CA PRO A 147 15.22 13.78 12.09
C PRO A 147 14.18 13.38 13.14
N LEU A 148 13.75 14.32 13.96
CA LEU A 148 12.65 14.14 14.92
C LEU A 148 11.57 15.18 14.71
N LEU A 149 10.34 14.80 15.02
CA LEU A 149 9.18 15.69 14.97
C LEU A 149 9.32 16.80 16.02
N LEU A 150 9.15 18.04 15.59
CA LEU A 150 9.15 19.21 16.47
C LEU A 150 7.74 19.45 17.03
N ASP A 151 7.67 19.80 18.31
CA ASP A 151 6.44 20.18 18.99
C ASP A 151 5.98 21.56 18.49
N GLU A 152 4.82 21.57 17.85
CA GLU A 152 4.19 22.75 17.26
C GLU A 152 4.11 23.91 18.27
N THR A 153 3.71 23.62 19.51
CA THR A 153 3.53 24.65 20.54
C THR A 153 4.86 25.29 20.93
N GLN A 154 5.92 24.50 20.98
CA GLN A 154 7.26 24.92 21.35
C GLN A 154 7.98 25.64 20.21
N VAL A 155 7.69 25.26 18.97
CA VAL A 155 8.17 25.93 17.75
C VAL A 155 7.54 27.32 17.66
N VAL A 156 6.21 27.41 17.76
CA VAL A 156 5.48 28.69 17.73
C VAL A 156 5.96 29.61 18.84
N ALA A 157 6.02 29.12 20.09
CA ALA A 157 6.49 29.92 21.22
C ALA A 157 7.93 30.44 21.06
N ARG A 158 8.80 29.73 20.32
CA ARG A 158 10.16 30.18 20.02
C ARG A 158 10.21 31.17 18.86
N ILE A 159 9.41 30.95 17.82
CA ILE A 159 9.25 31.89 16.71
C ILE A 159 8.74 33.23 17.24
N GLU A 160 7.76 33.22 18.17
CA GLU A 160 7.22 34.43 18.79
C GLU A 160 8.24 35.15 19.70
N LYS A 161 9.07 34.41 20.44
CA LYS A 161 10.11 34.99 21.32
C LYS A 161 11.23 35.64 20.54
N GLY A 162 11.76 34.95 19.53
CA GLY A 162 12.83 35.47 18.72
C GLY A 162 14.25 35.54 19.29
N ARG A 163 15.20 36.10 18.53
CA ARG A 163 16.50 36.72 18.89
C ARG A 163 16.46 38.26 18.89
N LYS A 164 17.12 38.81 19.89
CA LYS A 164 17.34 40.24 20.14
C LYS A 164 18.48 40.78 19.25
N LYS A 165 18.30 41.96 18.63
CA LYS A 165 19.41 42.69 18.01
C LYS A 165 20.34 43.29 19.09
N PRO A 166 21.60 43.62 18.76
CA PRO A 166 22.52 44.34 19.66
C PRO A 166 21.92 45.65 20.23
N ASP A 167 20.97 46.25 19.50
CA ASP A 167 20.38 47.56 19.78
C ASP A 167 19.19 47.50 20.76
N GLY A 168 18.82 46.30 21.23
CA GLY A 168 17.82 46.13 22.29
C GLY A 168 16.41 45.71 21.86
N GLU A 169 16.03 45.87 20.59
CA GLU A 169 14.71 45.45 20.07
C GLU A 169 14.64 43.95 19.70
N TRP A 170 13.57 43.30 20.13
CA TRP A 170 13.16 41.97 19.69
C TRP A 170 12.32 42.10 18.42
N LYS A 171 12.64 41.35 17.35
CA LYS A 171 11.80 41.36 16.14
C LYS A 171 11.75 39.99 15.48
N TRP A 172 10.67 39.24 15.73
CA TRP A 172 10.39 37.99 15.03
C TRP A 172 8.98 38.03 14.53
N TYR A 173 8.87 37.92 13.21
CA TYR A 173 7.59 37.75 12.54
C TYR A 173 7.72 36.49 11.70
N PRO A 174 6.74 35.57 11.71
CA PRO A 174 6.52 34.77 10.52
C PRO A 174 6.36 35.78 9.38
N ARG A 175 7.14 35.64 8.31
CA ARG A 175 7.01 36.54 7.17
C ARG A 175 5.62 36.27 6.56
N ARG A 176 4.59 36.98 7.05
CA ARG A 176 3.29 37.07 6.37
C ARG A 176 3.63 37.40 4.93
N ALA A 177 3.19 36.57 4.00
CA ALA A 177 3.52 36.69 2.59
C ALA A 177 2.89 37.97 1.99
N GLY A 178 3.47 39.12 2.30
CA GLY A 178 3.32 40.37 1.58
C GLY A 178 4.66 40.67 0.93
N TRP A 179 4.73 40.52 -0.39
CA TRP A 179 5.89 40.97 -1.14
C TRP A 179 5.95 42.49 -1.04
N LEU A 180 7.00 43.02 -0.40
CA LEU A 180 7.35 44.44 -0.50
C LEU A 180 7.89 44.68 -1.91
N LEU A 181 7.07 45.29 -2.77
CA LEU A 181 7.54 45.88 -4.01
C LEU A 181 8.16 47.23 -3.67
N THR A 182 9.49 47.30 -3.65
CA THR A 182 10.22 48.57 -3.64
C THR A 182 10.03 49.22 -5.01
N GLY A 183 9.36 50.36 -5.07
CA GLY A 183 9.26 51.20 -6.26
C GLY A 183 9.71 52.62 -5.94
N GLU A 184 10.49 53.22 -6.84
CA GLU A 184 10.82 54.65 -6.76
C GLU A 184 9.58 55.48 -7.14
N ASN A 185 9.30 56.51 -6.35
CA ASN A 185 8.31 57.52 -6.72
C ASN A 185 8.91 58.47 -7.77
N GLU A 186 8.08 59.34 -8.37
CA GLU A 186 8.52 60.27 -9.46
C GLU A 186 9.61 61.28 -9.03
N ALA A 187 9.93 61.35 -7.73
CA ALA A 187 11.01 62.15 -7.16
C ALA A 187 12.32 61.36 -6.91
N GLY A 188 12.36 60.05 -7.20
CA GLY A 188 13.55 59.21 -7.04
C GLY A 188 13.80 58.72 -5.61
N GLU A 189 12.82 58.83 -4.71
CA GLU A 189 12.89 58.23 -3.37
C GLU A 189 12.27 56.83 -3.37
N TYR A 190 12.95 55.88 -2.75
CA TYR A 190 12.42 54.54 -2.51
C TYR A 190 11.28 54.63 -1.48
N VAL A 191 10.05 54.36 -1.91
CA VAL A 191 8.90 54.31 -0.99
C VAL A 191 8.44 52.87 -0.86
N GLU A 192 8.48 52.37 0.37
CA GLU A 192 7.89 51.08 0.73
C GLU A 192 6.37 51.24 0.82
N ARG A 193 5.63 50.54 -0.04
CA ARG A 193 4.16 50.45 0.06
C ARG A 193 3.78 49.04 0.48
N GLU A 194 3.21 48.90 1.68
CA GLU A 194 2.48 47.69 2.05
C GLU A 194 1.23 47.57 1.17
N GLN A 195 0.99 46.38 0.60
CA GLN A 195 -0.32 46.06 0.04
C GLN A 195 -1.29 45.85 1.20
N ASP A 196 -2.22 46.77 1.40
CA ASP A 196 -3.33 46.70 2.38
C ASP A 196 -4.30 45.50 2.18
N ASN A 197 -3.99 44.57 1.27
CA ASN A 197 -4.80 43.38 0.99
C ASN A 197 -4.18 42.08 1.53
N ALA A 198 -3.15 42.16 2.39
CA ALA A 198 -2.79 41.01 3.21
C ALA A 198 -3.95 40.77 4.19
N ILE A 199 -4.65 39.64 4.03
CA ILE A 199 -5.68 39.18 4.95
C ILE A 199 -5.01 39.06 6.32
N VAL A 200 -5.21 40.08 7.16
CA VAL A 200 -4.87 40.03 8.57
C VAL A 200 -5.99 39.23 9.22
N ASP A 201 -5.73 37.94 9.43
CA ASP A 201 -6.54 37.19 10.37
C ASP A 201 -6.38 37.86 11.73
N THR A 202 -7.45 38.52 12.17
CA THR A 202 -7.51 39.31 13.41
C THR A 202 -7.94 38.46 14.60
N GLU A 203 -8.21 37.18 14.37
CA GLU A 203 -8.38 36.18 15.42
C GLU A 203 -7.12 35.30 15.43
N GLY A 204 -6.47 35.17 16.58
CA GLY A 204 -5.15 34.57 16.76
C GLY A 204 -5.05 33.06 16.51
N GLN A 205 -5.57 32.57 15.39
CA GLN A 205 -5.47 31.19 14.93
C GLN A 205 -4.96 31.20 13.49
N SER A 206 -3.67 31.52 13.37
CA SER A 206 -2.92 31.36 12.14
C SER A 206 -2.72 29.86 11.88
N ASP A 207 -3.73 29.21 11.30
CA ASP A 207 -3.63 27.84 10.77
C ASP A 207 -2.82 27.89 9.45
N TYR A 208 -1.53 28.26 9.52
CA TYR A 208 -0.65 28.11 8.37
C TYR A 208 -0.34 26.61 8.17
N PRO A 209 -0.53 26.05 6.95
CA PRO A 209 -0.28 24.64 6.69
C PRO A 209 1.20 24.24 6.78
N TYR A 210 2.11 25.18 7.08
CA TYR A 210 3.55 25.00 7.15
C TYR A 210 4.11 24.91 8.57
N GLU A 211 3.25 24.94 9.60
CA GLU A 211 3.67 24.87 11.01
C GLU A 211 3.51 23.47 11.61
N ARG A 212 2.76 22.58 10.96
CA ARG A 212 2.54 21.19 11.39
C ARG A 212 3.50 20.21 10.71
N PHE A 213 3.87 19.14 11.41
CA PHE A 213 4.74 18.06 10.90
C PHE A 213 6.13 18.51 10.43
N ILE A 214 6.74 19.46 11.15
CA ILE A 214 8.11 19.86 10.88
C ILE A 214 9.06 18.86 11.54
N TYR A 215 9.93 18.27 10.73
CA TYR A 215 11.01 17.40 11.20
C TYR A 215 12.31 18.20 11.27
N GLY A 216 12.93 18.22 12.44
CA GLY A 216 14.20 18.89 12.69
C GLY A 216 15.28 17.89 13.09
N LYS A 217 16.52 18.18 12.70
CA LYS A 217 17.68 17.39 13.13
C LYS A 217 17.81 17.45 14.65
N PHE A 218 18.04 16.29 15.27
CA PHE A 218 18.26 16.22 16.70
C PHE A 218 19.58 16.90 17.08
N ASP A 219 19.54 17.72 18.13
CA ASP A 219 20.68 18.45 18.64
C ASP A 219 20.57 18.56 20.17
N LYS A 220 21.71 18.39 20.86
CA LYS A 220 21.79 18.37 22.32
C LYS A 220 21.86 19.76 22.94
N ARG A 221 21.86 20.83 22.15
CA ARG A 221 21.98 22.18 22.72
C ARG A 221 20.91 22.43 23.80
N PRO A 222 21.27 23.00 24.97
CA PRO A 222 20.34 23.13 26.10
C PRO A 222 19.08 23.95 25.78
N ASP A 223 19.20 24.93 24.88
CA ASP A 223 18.09 25.77 24.42
C ASP A 223 17.04 24.99 23.59
N LEU A 224 17.41 23.82 23.04
CA LEU A 224 16.51 22.93 22.32
C LEU A 224 15.95 21.81 23.21
N GLN A 225 16.60 21.51 24.33
CA GLN A 225 16.22 20.43 25.24
C GLN A 225 15.32 20.91 26.40
N HIS A 226 15.42 22.18 26.82
CA HIS A 226 14.64 22.73 27.93
C HIS A 226 14.02 24.10 27.62
N PRO A 227 12.69 24.20 27.43
CA PRO A 227 11.73 23.11 27.22
C PRO A 227 12.02 22.35 25.91
N SER A 228 11.80 21.03 25.85
CA SER A 228 12.10 20.24 24.65
C SER A 228 11.36 20.80 23.43
N VAL A 229 12.08 21.14 22.36
CA VAL A 229 11.48 21.47 21.06
C VAL A 229 10.94 20.22 20.38
N TYR A 230 11.41 19.04 20.77
CA TYR A 230 11.00 17.76 20.21
C TYR A 230 9.77 17.22 20.92
N VAL A 231 8.88 16.59 20.16
CA VAL A 231 7.69 15.91 20.69
C VAL A 231 8.12 14.82 21.66
N THR A 232 7.46 14.77 22.82
CA THR A 232 7.63 13.69 23.80
C THR A 232 6.41 12.78 23.74
N TYR A 233 6.63 11.49 23.50
CA TYR A 233 5.57 10.52 23.36
C TYR A 233 5.05 10.09 24.74
N PRO A 234 3.75 10.25 25.05
CA PRO A 234 3.21 9.97 26.39
C PRO A 234 3.36 8.52 26.84
N ALA A 235 3.30 7.56 25.91
CA ALA A 235 3.36 6.13 26.22
C ALA A 235 4.74 5.70 26.76
N SER A 236 5.82 6.23 26.19
CA SER A 236 7.20 5.90 26.55
C SER A 236 7.88 6.96 27.41
N ASN A 237 7.24 8.13 27.60
CA ASN A 237 7.83 9.32 28.22
C ASN A 237 9.22 9.66 27.64
N SER A 238 9.34 9.54 26.32
CA SER A 238 10.58 9.64 25.56
C SER A 238 10.39 10.49 24.31
N ILE A 239 11.47 11.15 23.86
CA ILE A 239 11.52 11.85 22.57
C ILE A 239 11.63 10.89 21.38
N PHE A 240 12.10 9.66 21.61
CA PHE A 240 12.25 8.61 20.61
C PHE A 240 11.07 7.63 20.68
N ARG A 241 10.49 7.31 19.52
CA ARG A 241 9.54 6.20 19.36
C ARG A 241 10.24 4.86 19.53
N SER A 242 9.48 3.78 19.71
CA SER A 242 10.07 2.43 19.80
C SER A 242 10.83 2.07 18.52
N VAL A 243 10.30 2.41 17.34
CA VAL A 243 10.98 2.26 16.05
C VAL A 243 12.25 3.11 15.93
N ASP A 244 12.24 4.36 16.41
CA ASP A 244 13.42 5.24 16.36
C ASP A 244 14.58 4.67 17.17
N ARG A 245 14.27 4.11 18.35
CA ARG A 245 15.26 3.41 19.19
C ARG A 245 15.87 2.23 18.45
N LEU A 246 15.05 1.41 17.80
CA LEU A 246 15.54 0.25 17.07
C LEU A 246 16.48 0.66 15.93
N LYS A 247 16.11 1.67 15.13
CA LYS A 247 16.94 2.23 14.04
C LYS A 247 18.27 2.81 14.56
N LEU A 248 18.22 3.55 15.66
CA LEU A 248 19.44 4.12 16.26
C LEU A 248 20.36 3.04 16.83
N ILE A 249 19.83 2.00 17.45
CA ILE A 249 20.63 0.88 17.97
C ILE A 249 21.25 0.07 16.83
N GLU A 250 20.49 -0.19 15.76
CA GLU A 250 21.00 -0.78 14.52
C GLU A 250 22.17 0.04 13.97
N GLY A 251 22.00 1.36 13.84
CA GLY A 251 23.06 2.27 13.43
C GLY A 251 24.30 2.24 14.34
N ILE A 252 24.16 2.06 15.66
CA ILE A 252 25.31 1.90 16.57
C ILE A 252 26.02 0.56 16.31
N MET A 253 25.27 -0.52 16.08
CA MET A 253 25.83 -1.84 15.82
C MET A 253 26.65 -1.86 14.53
N GLU A 254 26.17 -1.20 13.48
CA GLU A 254 26.82 -1.20 12.16
C GLU A 254 27.91 -0.12 12.00
N ALA A 255 27.84 0.98 12.76
CA ALA A 255 28.81 2.08 12.66
C ALA A 255 30.26 1.67 12.96
N ASP A 256 31.21 2.38 12.36
CA ASP A 256 32.66 2.22 12.56
C ASP A 256 33.05 2.50 14.03
N PRO A 257 34.01 1.78 14.64
CA PRO A 257 34.38 2.01 16.04
C PRO A 257 35.00 3.39 16.27
N LYS A 258 35.51 4.06 15.22
CA LYS A 258 35.97 5.46 15.27
C LYS A 258 34.82 6.44 15.58
N LYS A 259 33.59 6.08 15.21
CA LYS A 259 32.34 6.81 15.47
C LYS A 259 31.57 6.22 16.65
N ARG A 260 32.29 5.61 17.61
CA ARG A 260 31.68 4.91 18.77
C ARG A 260 30.68 3.81 18.38
N GLY A 261 30.85 3.19 17.21
CA GLY A 261 30.06 2.05 16.76
C GLY A 261 30.70 0.69 17.09
N CYS A 262 30.02 -0.40 16.74
CA CYS A 262 30.48 -1.76 17.03
C CYS A 262 31.15 -2.45 15.82
N ASN A 263 30.98 -1.93 14.60
CA ASN A 263 31.43 -2.53 13.34
C ASN A 263 31.01 -4.00 13.21
N LEU A 264 29.71 -4.23 13.41
CA LEU A 264 29.05 -5.51 13.28
C LEU A 264 28.09 -5.42 12.09
N GLN A 265 28.52 -5.85 10.91
CA GLN A 265 27.67 -5.92 9.73
C GLN A 265 26.63 -7.04 9.93
N LEU A 266 25.40 -6.68 10.34
CA LEU A 266 24.43 -7.63 10.88
C LEU A 266 24.02 -8.68 9.84
N LYS A 267 23.79 -8.24 8.60
CA LYS A 267 23.46 -9.11 7.47
C LYS A 267 24.58 -10.11 7.15
N GLU A 268 25.84 -9.71 7.26
CA GLU A 268 26.99 -10.59 7.02
C GLU A 268 27.15 -11.63 8.15
N LEU A 269 26.93 -11.21 9.40
CA LEU A 269 26.95 -12.11 10.57
C LEU A 269 25.92 -13.23 10.46
N LEU A 270 24.73 -12.91 9.94
CA LEU A 270 23.67 -13.89 9.64
C LEU A 270 24.05 -14.78 8.46
N ALA A 271 24.47 -14.20 7.33
CA ALA A 271 24.78 -14.94 6.10
C ALA A 271 25.93 -15.95 6.28
N ARG A 272 26.91 -15.64 7.14
CA ARG A 272 28.06 -16.51 7.44
C ARG A 272 27.85 -17.39 8.68
N GLY A 273 26.66 -17.33 9.29
CA GLY A 273 26.27 -18.15 10.43
C GLY A 273 27.09 -17.91 11.69
N ALA A 274 27.61 -16.70 11.89
CA ALA A 274 28.22 -16.28 13.17
C ALA A 274 27.12 -16.10 14.23
N CYS A 275 26.00 -15.52 13.83
CA CYS A 275 24.74 -15.51 14.57
C CYS A 275 23.73 -16.41 13.86
N LEU A 276 22.86 -17.08 14.63
CA LEU A 276 21.72 -17.84 14.09
C LEU A 276 20.58 -16.92 13.68
N ALA A 277 20.30 -15.91 14.50
CA ALA A 277 19.25 -14.92 14.25
C ALA A 277 19.58 -13.60 14.95
N ILE A 278 19.13 -12.50 14.34
CA ILE A 278 19.20 -11.15 14.88
C ILE A 278 17.85 -10.50 14.56
N TYR A 279 17.11 -10.10 15.59
CA TYR A 279 15.79 -9.49 15.40
C TYR A 279 15.45 -8.54 16.54
N PRO A 280 14.64 -7.51 16.26
CA PRO A 280 14.09 -6.65 17.30
C PRO A 280 13.03 -7.42 18.11
N LEU A 281 12.96 -7.16 19.41
CA LEU A 281 12.02 -7.81 20.31
C LEU A 281 10.67 -7.07 20.31
N HIS A 282 9.57 -7.82 20.35
CA HIS A 282 8.27 -7.21 20.66
C HIS A 282 8.23 -6.69 22.10
N ASP A 283 7.72 -5.47 22.25
CA ASP A 283 7.21 -4.95 23.52
C ASP A 283 5.76 -5.43 23.69
N ASP A 284 5.51 -6.28 24.69
CA ASP A 284 4.21 -6.93 24.90
C ASP A 284 3.12 -5.93 25.31
N ASP A 285 3.46 -4.86 26.05
CA ASP A 285 2.49 -3.88 26.55
C ASP A 285 1.99 -2.95 25.43
N GLU A 286 2.94 -2.43 24.63
CA GLU A 286 2.63 -1.61 23.45
C GLU A 286 1.88 -2.43 22.39
N LEU A 287 2.32 -3.68 22.16
CA LEU A 287 1.70 -4.59 21.20
C LEU A 287 0.28 -4.97 21.61
N GLN A 288 0.02 -5.21 22.90
CA GLN A 288 -1.33 -5.52 23.36
C GLN A 288 -2.29 -4.35 23.11
N THR A 289 -1.84 -3.12 23.37
CA THR A 289 -2.64 -1.91 23.09
C THR A 289 -2.96 -1.78 21.60
N ILE A 290 -2.00 -2.10 20.72
CA ILE A 290 -2.20 -2.12 19.27
C ILE A 290 -3.19 -3.22 18.88
N GLN A 291 -3.04 -4.43 19.41
CA GLN A 291 -3.92 -5.57 19.13
C GLN A 291 -5.37 -5.27 19.51
N ASP A 292 -5.59 -4.73 20.71
CA ASP A 292 -6.93 -4.44 21.24
C ASP A 292 -7.67 -3.40 20.38
N ARG A 293 -6.94 -2.44 19.79
CA ARG A 293 -7.54 -1.43 18.91
C ARG A 293 -7.64 -1.90 17.46
N TRP A 294 -6.63 -2.58 16.95
CA TRP A 294 -6.48 -2.89 15.54
C TRP A 294 -7.18 -4.18 15.13
N LEU A 295 -7.34 -5.15 16.04
CA LEU A 295 -7.90 -6.47 15.74
C LEU A 295 -9.38 -6.62 16.19
N THR A 296 -10.03 -5.54 16.62
CA THR A 296 -11.47 -5.49 16.96
C THR A 296 -12.36 -6.02 15.83
N PRO A 297 -13.03 -7.16 16.00
CA PRO A 297 -13.83 -7.73 14.93
C PRO A 297 -14.89 -6.74 14.43
N CYS A 298 -14.97 -6.56 13.12
CA CYS A 298 -15.93 -5.70 12.42
C CYS A 298 -15.70 -4.18 12.44
N ASP A 299 -14.61 -3.66 13.02
CA ASP A 299 -14.26 -2.24 12.76
C ASP A 299 -14.04 -2.01 11.25
N PRO A 300 -14.54 -0.89 10.71
CA PRO A 300 -14.45 -0.63 9.28
C PRO A 300 -12.99 -0.35 8.86
N PRO A 301 -12.63 -0.56 7.58
CA PRO A 301 -11.25 -0.40 7.11
C PRO A 301 -10.60 0.97 7.32
N TRP A 302 -11.41 2.03 7.41
CA TRP A 302 -10.93 3.40 7.67
C TRP A 302 -10.70 3.71 9.16
N ALA A 303 -11.08 2.81 10.07
CA ALA A 303 -10.89 3.00 11.52
C ALA A 303 -9.55 2.42 12.03
N GLN A 304 -8.66 2.00 11.14
CA GLN A 304 -7.37 1.41 11.51
C GLN A 304 -6.47 2.40 12.26
N PRO A 305 -5.76 1.97 13.33
CA PRO A 305 -4.83 2.81 14.07
C PRO A 305 -3.47 2.91 13.34
N ILE A 306 -3.45 3.47 12.12
CA ILE A 306 -2.26 3.50 11.25
C ILE A 306 -1.05 4.15 11.93
N VAL A 307 -1.24 5.23 12.69
CA VAL A 307 -0.14 5.91 13.40
C VAL A 307 0.52 4.98 14.43
N MET A 308 -0.26 4.21 15.19
CA MET A 308 0.28 3.26 16.15
C MET A 308 1.01 2.09 15.48
N VAL A 309 0.45 1.58 14.37
CA VAL A 309 1.08 0.53 13.56
C VAL A 309 2.41 1.03 13.01
N LYS A 310 2.44 2.25 12.47
CA LYS A 310 3.64 2.91 11.94
C LYS A 310 4.71 3.11 13.01
N ASP A 311 4.33 3.65 14.16
CA ASP A 311 5.27 3.98 15.23
C ASP A 311 5.85 2.74 15.92
N TYR A 312 5.22 1.57 15.74
CA TYR A 312 5.67 0.28 16.27
C TYR A 312 6.39 -0.60 15.24
N PHE A 313 5.85 -0.77 14.04
CA PHE A 313 6.40 -1.66 13.00
C PHE A 313 7.29 -0.95 11.97
N GLY A 314 7.20 0.37 11.88
CA GLY A 314 7.95 1.20 10.94
C GLY A 314 7.08 1.77 9.82
N GLU A 315 7.62 2.79 9.14
CA GLU A 315 6.91 3.53 8.09
C GLU A 315 6.58 2.66 6.88
N LYS A 316 7.44 1.70 6.51
CA LYS A 316 7.19 0.77 5.40
C LYS A 316 5.94 -0.11 5.60
N VAL A 317 5.81 -0.69 6.79
CA VAL A 317 4.62 -1.47 7.18
C VAL A 317 3.40 -0.56 7.32
N GLY A 318 3.58 0.62 7.90
CA GLY A 318 2.53 1.64 7.98
C GLY A 318 1.96 2.01 6.62
N MET A 319 2.81 2.17 5.60
CA MET A 319 2.41 2.50 4.23
C MET A 319 1.56 1.39 3.60
N TYR A 320 1.91 0.12 3.83
CA TYR A 320 1.13 -1.03 3.39
C TYR A 320 -0.29 -1.01 3.96
N PHE A 321 -0.46 -0.88 5.27
CA PHE A 321 -1.79 -0.85 5.87
C PHE A 321 -2.58 0.40 5.56
N LEU A 322 -1.90 1.54 5.35
CA LEU A 322 -2.53 2.75 4.86
C LEU A 322 -3.10 2.54 3.44
N PHE A 323 -2.33 1.93 2.55
CA PHE A 323 -2.78 1.55 1.21
C PHE A 323 -3.94 0.56 1.27
N LEU A 324 -3.77 -0.54 2.01
CA LEU A 324 -4.79 -1.56 2.17
C LEU A 324 -6.09 -0.98 2.72
N GLY A 325 -6.03 -0.12 3.74
CA GLY A 325 -7.21 0.55 4.31
C GLY A 325 -7.91 1.48 3.33
N THR A 326 -7.13 2.29 2.60
CA THR A 326 -7.66 3.21 1.59
C THR A 326 -8.29 2.44 0.43
N TYR A 327 -7.58 1.46 -0.12
CA TYR A 327 -8.05 0.59 -1.19
C TYR A 327 -9.35 -0.13 -0.81
N SER A 328 -9.41 -0.69 0.41
CA SER A 328 -10.61 -1.37 0.93
C SER A 328 -11.81 -0.43 1.06
N THR A 329 -11.57 0.80 1.54
CA THR A 329 -12.62 1.83 1.64
C THR A 329 -13.17 2.17 0.26
N TRP A 330 -12.31 2.30 -0.75
CA TRP A 330 -12.73 2.58 -2.12
C TRP A 330 -13.43 1.39 -2.80
N LEU A 331 -13.05 0.16 -2.45
CA LEU A 331 -13.71 -1.06 -2.93
C LEU A 331 -15.18 -1.14 -2.51
N PHE A 332 -15.61 -0.54 -1.40
CA PHE A 332 -17.04 -0.48 -1.06
C PHE A 332 -17.85 0.27 -2.13
N TYR A 333 -17.32 1.35 -2.70
CA TYR A 333 -17.98 2.07 -3.79
C TYR A 333 -18.03 1.22 -5.06
N ALA A 334 -16.93 0.52 -5.39
CA ALA A 334 -16.87 -0.39 -6.53
C ALA A 334 -17.82 -1.60 -6.37
N ALA A 335 -17.89 -2.18 -5.17
CA ALA A 335 -18.81 -3.24 -4.83
C ALA A 335 -20.27 -2.79 -4.99
N GLY A 336 -20.59 -1.55 -4.60
CA GLY A 336 -21.91 -0.94 -4.85
C GLY A 336 -22.26 -0.87 -6.34
N ILE A 337 -21.31 -0.43 -7.18
CA ILE A 337 -21.47 -0.39 -8.66
C ILE A 337 -21.69 -1.81 -9.21
N GLY A 338 -20.90 -2.78 -8.73
CA GLY A 338 -20.99 -4.18 -9.13
C GLY A 338 -22.32 -4.84 -8.78
N ILE A 339 -22.78 -4.66 -7.53
CA ILE A 339 -24.08 -5.16 -7.06
C ILE A 339 -25.23 -4.52 -7.85
N ALA A 340 -25.14 -3.21 -8.11
CA ALA A 340 -26.14 -2.51 -8.91
C ALA A 340 -26.21 -3.07 -10.33
N SER A 341 -25.07 -3.26 -11.01
CA SER A 341 -25.03 -3.87 -12.36
C SER A 341 -25.60 -5.28 -12.37
N PHE A 342 -25.15 -6.12 -11.43
CA PHE A 342 -25.59 -7.50 -11.34
C PHE A 342 -27.09 -7.62 -11.02
N GLY A 343 -27.61 -6.80 -10.11
CA GLY A 343 -29.04 -6.77 -9.79
C GLY A 343 -29.90 -6.28 -10.97
N LEU A 344 -29.42 -5.29 -11.70
CA LEU A 344 -30.04 -4.79 -12.91
C LEU A 344 -30.10 -5.85 -14.03
N GLU A 345 -29.02 -6.63 -14.20
CA GLU A 345 -28.98 -7.79 -15.10
C GLU A 345 -29.95 -8.89 -14.66
N LEU A 346 -30.03 -9.19 -13.36
CA LEU A 346 -30.92 -10.21 -12.81
C LEU A 346 -32.40 -9.87 -13.01
N LEU A 347 -32.77 -8.59 -12.86
CA LEU A 347 -34.15 -8.12 -12.99
C LEU A 347 -34.57 -7.90 -14.46
N GLY A 348 -33.66 -7.44 -15.31
CA GLY A 348 -33.94 -7.04 -16.69
C GLY A 348 -33.55 -8.07 -17.77
N GLY A 349 -32.79 -9.10 -17.42
CA GLY A 349 -32.31 -10.12 -18.37
C GLY A 349 -31.57 -9.51 -19.57
N GLN A 350 -31.80 -10.08 -20.77
CA GLN A 350 -31.17 -9.61 -22.03
C GLN A 350 -31.59 -8.19 -22.45
N TYR A 351 -32.62 -7.59 -21.83
CA TYR A 351 -33.11 -6.25 -22.18
C TYR A 351 -32.26 -5.12 -21.58
N LEU A 352 -31.41 -5.44 -20.59
CA LEU A 352 -30.61 -4.47 -19.86
C LEU A 352 -29.11 -4.56 -20.17
N THR A 353 -28.77 -4.87 -21.43
CA THR A 353 -27.38 -4.99 -21.92
C THR A 353 -26.54 -3.72 -21.77
N TRP A 354 -27.16 -2.56 -21.54
CA TRP A 354 -26.46 -1.32 -21.23
C TRP A 354 -25.88 -1.30 -19.80
N ALA A 355 -26.34 -2.15 -18.89
CA ALA A 355 -25.87 -2.22 -17.50
C ALA A 355 -24.39 -2.64 -17.44
N THR A 356 -23.98 -3.66 -18.20
CA THR A 356 -22.57 -4.09 -18.30
C THR A 356 -21.68 -2.97 -18.84
N ALA A 357 -22.15 -2.23 -19.84
CA ALA A 357 -21.42 -1.09 -20.39
C ALA A 357 -21.32 0.07 -19.39
N ALA A 358 -22.39 0.36 -18.66
CA ALA A 358 -22.39 1.34 -17.58
C ALA A 358 -21.42 0.93 -16.47
N CYS A 359 -21.37 -0.35 -16.09
CA CYS A 359 -20.43 -0.88 -15.10
C CYS A 359 -18.97 -0.64 -15.53
N GLY A 360 -18.60 -1.02 -16.76
CA GLY A 360 -17.25 -0.80 -17.30
C GLY A 360 -16.85 0.68 -17.35
N ILE A 361 -17.76 1.57 -17.75
CA ILE A 361 -17.53 3.03 -17.76
C ILE A 361 -17.36 3.56 -16.33
N CYS A 362 -18.26 3.22 -15.42
CA CYS A 362 -18.20 3.65 -14.02
C CYS A 362 -16.92 3.16 -13.34
N MET A 363 -16.50 1.93 -13.58
CA MET A 363 -15.26 1.36 -13.04
C MET A 363 -14.02 2.01 -13.64
N SER A 364 -14.04 2.37 -14.93
CA SER A 364 -12.95 3.13 -15.56
C SER A 364 -12.78 4.53 -14.94
N LEU A 365 -13.88 5.20 -14.57
CA LEU A 365 -13.84 6.48 -13.85
C LEU A 365 -13.43 6.29 -12.38
N TRP A 366 -13.97 5.28 -11.71
CA TRP A 366 -13.65 4.92 -10.33
C TRP A 366 -12.16 4.65 -10.13
N THR A 367 -11.52 3.86 -11.02
CA THR A 367 -10.08 3.57 -10.93
C THR A 367 -9.23 4.84 -10.98
N THR A 368 -9.64 5.81 -11.80
CA THR A 368 -8.92 7.09 -11.93
C THR A 368 -9.11 7.94 -10.67
N LEU A 369 -10.33 8.01 -10.15
CA LEU A 369 -10.62 8.73 -8.91
C LEU A 369 -9.89 8.13 -7.70
N PHE A 370 -9.88 6.80 -7.58
CA PHE A 370 -9.17 6.08 -6.53
C PHE A 370 -7.68 6.40 -6.55
N LEU A 371 -7.00 6.20 -7.69
CA LEU A 371 -5.55 6.42 -7.79
C LEU A 371 -5.16 7.88 -7.54
N GLU A 372 -5.96 8.84 -8.03
CA GLU A 372 -5.69 10.26 -7.75
C GLU A 372 -5.93 10.65 -6.29
N CYS A 373 -6.90 10.02 -5.62
CA CYS A 373 -7.09 10.23 -4.19
C CYS A 373 -5.97 9.56 -3.38
N TRP A 374 -5.53 8.36 -3.77
CA TRP A 374 -4.39 7.67 -3.18
C TRP A 374 -3.13 8.53 -3.20
N LYS A 375 -2.76 9.12 -4.36
CA LYS A 375 -1.62 10.05 -4.46
C LYS A 375 -1.70 11.22 -3.47
N GLY A 376 -2.91 11.67 -3.15
CA GLY A 376 -3.10 12.71 -2.13
C GLY A 376 -2.86 12.22 -0.70
N GLU A 377 -3.36 11.02 -0.40
CA GLU A 377 -3.21 10.39 0.90
C GLU A 377 -1.76 9.99 1.17
N GLU A 378 -1.07 9.46 0.17
CA GLU A 378 0.36 9.13 0.22
C GLU A 378 1.22 10.39 0.42
N ALA A 379 0.97 11.46 -0.36
CA ALA A 379 1.69 12.72 -0.19
C ALA A 379 1.48 13.33 1.21
N ARG A 380 0.27 13.16 1.78
CA ARG A 380 -0.03 13.57 3.15
C ARG A 380 0.74 12.71 4.16
N ALA A 381 0.69 11.39 4.04
CA ALA A 381 1.37 10.46 4.94
C ALA A 381 2.89 10.65 4.91
N LYS A 382 3.49 10.79 3.72
CA LYS A 382 4.91 11.09 3.52
C LYS A 382 5.36 12.34 4.27
N LEU A 383 4.55 13.40 4.25
CA LEU A 383 4.80 14.63 5.00
C LEU A 383 4.61 14.40 6.51
N GLU A 384 3.47 13.86 6.92
CA GLU A 384 3.12 13.61 8.34
C GLU A 384 4.12 12.68 9.03
N TRP A 385 4.76 11.79 8.27
CA TRP A 385 5.69 10.79 8.79
C TRP A 385 7.15 11.22 8.70
N GLY A 386 7.45 12.36 8.08
CA GLY A 386 8.81 12.88 7.96
C GLY A 386 9.68 12.10 6.98
N MET A 387 9.07 11.41 6.02
CA MET A 387 9.76 10.58 5.03
C MET A 387 9.97 11.30 3.70
N THR A 388 9.90 12.64 3.70
CA THR A 388 10.11 13.44 2.48
C THR A 388 11.58 13.43 2.08
N GLY A 389 11.89 12.92 0.87
CA GLY A 389 13.27 12.80 0.39
C GLY A 389 14.09 11.75 1.13
N PHE A 390 13.44 10.71 1.65
CA PHE A 390 14.10 9.62 2.35
C PHE A 390 15.03 8.85 1.41
N GLU A 391 14.58 8.56 0.19
CA GLU A 391 15.32 7.76 -0.79
C GLU A 391 16.65 8.40 -1.21
N GLU A 392 16.74 9.74 -1.21
CA GLU A 392 17.97 10.46 -1.53
C GLU A 392 19.07 10.27 -0.48
N THR A 393 18.68 9.91 0.75
CA THR A 393 19.56 9.75 1.91
C THR A 393 19.68 8.30 2.38
N GLU A 394 19.11 7.35 1.63
CA GLU A 394 19.17 5.92 1.95
C GLU A 394 20.60 5.39 1.87
N GLU A 395 20.96 4.50 2.79
CA GLU A 395 22.27 3.86 2.81
C GLU A 395 22.43 2.81 1.71
N ASP A 396 23.67 2.67 1.22
CA ASP A 396 24.00 1.67 0.20
C ASP A 396 23.84 0.24 0.77
N ARG A 397 23.35 -0.67 -0.06
CA ARG A 397 23.20 -2.08 0.32
C ARG A 397 24.57 -2.71 0.56
N THR A 398 24.65 -3.57 1.56
CA THR A 398 25.88 -4.33 1.87
C THR A 398 26.36 -5.24 0.73
N GLU A 399 25.46 -5.67 -0.16
CA GLU A 399 25.77 -6.50 -1.34
C GLU A 399 26.23 -5.67 -2.55
N PHE A 400 26.21 -4.33 -2.47
CA PHE A 400 26.52 -3.46 -3.60
C PHE A 400 28.01 -3.45 -3.91
N GLU A 401 28.37 -3.81 -5.14
CA GLU A 401 29.75 -3.81 -5.61
C GLU A 401 30.05 -2.54 -6.43
N GLY A 402 30.90 -1.66 -5.89
CA GLY A 402 31.30 -0.41 -6.54
C GLY A 402 32.80 -0.18 -6.48
N ARG A 403 33.31 0.67 -7.38
CA ARG A 403 34.66 1.25 -7.25
C ARG A 403 34.54 2.51 -6.40
N GLU A 404 35.35 2.64 -5.37
CA GLU A 404 35.39 3.88 -4.57
C GLU A 404 35.86 5.05 -5.44
N ILE A 405 35.01 6.08 -5.55
CA ILE A 405 35.34 7.38 -6.14
C ILE A 405 34.86 8.47 -5.18
N HIS A 406 35.40 9.69 -5.29
CA HIS A 406 34.84 10.80 -4.54
C HIS A 406 33.55 11.31 -5.19
N SER A 407 32.48 11.43 -4.41
CA SER A 407 31.22 12.00 -4.88
C SER A 407 31.43 13.44 -5.37
N PRO A 408 30.90 13.82 -6.54
CA PRO A 408 31.01 15.19 -7.05
C PRO A 408 30.19 16.21 -6.27
N VAL A 409 29.22 15.74 -5.46
CA VAL A 409 28.32 16.60 -4.66
C VAL A 409 28.84 16.74 -3.23
N THR A 410 29.14 15.62 -2.57
CA THR A 410 29.52 15.62 -1.14
C THR A 410 31.03 15.62 -0.91
N GLY A 411 31.82 15.25 -1.92
CA GLY A 411 33.28 15.07 -1.78
C GLY A 411 33.69 13.83 -0.96
N LEU A 412 32.74 13.11 -0.37
CA LEU A 412 32.98 11.90 0.41
C LEU A 412 33.28 10.70 -0.52
N PRO A 413 34.05 9.70 -0.05
CA PRO A 413 34.21 8.45 -0.79
C PRO A 413 32.85 7.78 -0.96
N ASP A 414 32.53 7.41 -2.19
CA ASP A 414 31.24 6.86 -2.61
C ASP A 414 31.48 5.66 -3.55
N ALA A 415 30.64 4.64 -3.45
CA ALA A 415 30.75 3.45 -4.27
C ALA A 415 30.11 3.70 -5.65
N TYR A 416 30.92 3.68 -6.70
CA TYR A 416 30.46 3.95 -8.07
C TYR A 416 30.46 2.71 -8.95
N PHE A 417 29.32 2.48 -9.61
CA PHE A 417 29.15 1.45 -10.61
C PHE A 417 28.87 2.06 -11.99
N PRO A 418 29.62 1.69 -13.06
CA PRO A 418 29.45 2.29 -14.38
C PRO A 418 28.03 2.13 -14.96
N PRO A 419 27.34 3.23 -15.33
CA PRO A 419 25.96 3.18 -15.83
C PRO A 419 25.78 2.33 -17.09
N ARG A 420 26.81 2.25 -17.96
CA ARG A 420 26.76 1.43 -19.18
C ARG A 420 26.72 -0.06 -18.88
N ASP A 421 27.49 -0.49 -17.87
CA ASP A 421 27.48 -1.90 -17.44
C ASP A 421 26.18 -2.23 -16.72
N LYS A 422 25.66 -1.32 -15.87
CA LYS A 422 24.34 -1.42 -15.25
C LYS A 422 23.24 -1.58 -16.30
N ALA A 423 23.20 -0.68 -17.28
CA ALA A 423 22.24 -0.72 -18.37
C ALA A 423 22.31 -2.03 -19.17
N ARG A 424 23.51 -2.54 -19.48
CA ARG A 424 23.66 -3.83 -20.18
C ARG A 424 23.12 -5.00 -19.36
N ARG A 425 23.36 -5.04 -18.05
CA ARG A 425 22.83 -6.09 -17.16
C ARG A 425 21.31 -5.99 -17.04
N ILE A 426 20.77 -4.78 -16.88
CA ILE A 426 19.32 -4.52 -16.86
C ILE A 426 18.67 -4.97 -18.17
N VAL A 427 19.19 -4.56 -19.33
CA VAL A 427 18.65 -4.99 -20.63
C VAL A 427 18.70 -6.51 -20.79
N GLY A 428 19.79 -7.16 -20.34
CA GLY A 428 19.91 -8.61 -20.32
C GLY A 428 18.84 -9.31 -19.47
N SER A 429 18.54 -8.76 -18.28
CA SER A 429 17.49 -9.27 -17.41
C SER A 429 16.10 -9.16 -18.05
N TYR A 430 15.75 -8.02 -18.66
CA TYR A 430 14.47 -7.84 -19.34
C TYR A 430 14.33 -8.74 -20.57
N LEU A 431 15.41 -9.02 -21.29
CA LEU A 431 15.40 -10.00 -22.38
C LEU A 431 15.06 -11.41 -21.87
N GLN A 432 15.59 -11.83 -20.73
CA GLN A 432 15.26 -13.11 -20.11
C GLN A 432 13.77 -13.17 -19.71
N ILE A 433 13.21 -12.06 -19.21
CA ILE A 433 11.78 -11.97 -18.87
C ILE A 433 10.90 -12.13 -20.11
N VAL A 434 11.25 -11.48 -21.22
CA VAL A 434 10.50 -11.63 -22.49
C VAL A 434 10.51 -13.10 -22.95
N LEU A 435 11.64 -13.81 -22.79
CA LEU A 435 11.71 -15.25 -23.09
C LEU A 435 10.82 -16.09 -22.15
N CYS A 436 10.79 -15.78 -20.86
CA CYS A 436 9.90 -16.45 -19.90
C CYS A 436 8.42 -16.21 -20.22
N ILE A 437 8.05 -14.97 -20.58
CA ILE A 437 6.68 -14.61 -21.00
C ILE A 437 6.28 -15.37 -22.26
N PHE A 438 7.18 -15.45 -23.24
CA PHE A 438 6.95 -16.22 -24.47
C PHE A 438 6.71 -17.70 -24.16
N TYR A 439 7.56 -18.31 -23.32
CA TYR A 439 7.42 -19.70 -22.89
C TYR A 439 6.05 -19.97 -22.23
N VAL A 440 5.66 -19.16 -21.24
CA VAL A 440 4.37 -19.30 -20.56
C VAL A 440 3.19 -19.11 -21.53
N SER A 441 3.28 -18.15 -22.44
CA SER A 441 2.26 -17.93 -23.47
C SER A 441 2.10 -19.15 -24.38
N CYS A 442 3.20 -19.82 -24.75
CA CYS A 442 3.16 -21.08 -25.49
C CYS A 442 2.51 -22.22 -24.70
N VAL A 443 2.81 -22.35 -23.40
CA VAL A 443 2.18 -23.36 -22.53
C VAL A 443 0.67 -23.13 -22.44
N ASN A 444 0.24 -21.87 -22.22
CA ASN A 444 -1.17 -21.49 -22.20
C ASN A 444 -1.86 -21.83 -23.52
N ALA A 445 -1.25 -21.47 -24.66
CA ALA A 445 -1.78 -21.83 -25.98
C ALA A 445 -1.87 -23.36 -26.18
N GLY A 446 -0.90 -24.13 -25.67
CA GLY A 446 -0.92 -25.59 -25.67
C GLY A 446 -2.09 -26.17 -24.88
N ILE A 447 -2.40 -25.63 -23.70
CA ILE A 447 -3.55 -26.04 -22.89
C ILE A 447 -4.86 -25.80 -23.64
N PHE A 448 -5.02 -24.62 -24.26
CA PHE A 448 -6.20 -24.33 -25.08
C PHE A 448 -6.30 -25.23 -26.32
N TYR A 449 -5.18 -25.59 -26.94
CA TYR A 449 -5.15 -26.55 -28.04
C TYR A 449 -5.63 -27.94 -27.59
N VAL A 450 -5.16 -28.43 -26.43
CA VAL A 450 -5.61 -29.69 -25.85
C VAL A 450 -7.09 -29.64 -25.50
N HIS A 451 -7.55 -28.55 -24.90
CA HIS A 451 -8.97 -28.32 -24.61
C HIS A 451 -9.83 -28.42 -25.89
N ALA A 452 -9.40 -27.76 -26.97
CA ALA A 452 -10.08 -27.82 -28.26
C ALA A 452 -10.04 -29.24 -28.86
N TYR A 453 -8.92 -29.95 -28.74
CA TYR A 453 -8.76 -31.33 -29.22
C TYR A 453 -9.70 -32.30 -28.48
N VAL A 454 -9.68 -32.30 -27.14
CA VAL A 454 -10.55 -33.17 -26.31
C VAL A 454 -12.03 -32.85 -26.52
N SER A 455 -12.36 -31.58 -26.70
CA SER A 455 -13.75 -31.16 -26.98
C SER A 455 -14.21 -31.57 -28.38
N ARG A 456 -13.29 -31.69 -29.36
CA ARG A 456 -13.60 -32.05 -30.75
C ARG A 456 -13.61 -33.56 -31.01
N TYR A 457 -12.76 -34.31 -30.32
CA TYR A 457 -12.71 -35.78 -30.34
C TYR A 457 -13.34 -36.29 -29.06
N PRO A 458 -14.67 -36.38 -28.99
CA PRO A 458 -15.28 -36.68 -27.73
C PRO A 458 -14.89 -38.11 -27.33
N LEU A 459 -14.53 -38.30 -26.06
CA LEU A 459 -14.57 -39.60 -25.36
C LEU A 459 -16.00 -40.19 -25.29
N ARG A 460 -16.87 -39.81 -26.24
CA ARG A 460 -18.28 -40.17 -26.42
C ARG A 460 -18.51 -41.67 -26.47
N ASN A 461 -17.48 -42.45 -26.78
CA ASN A 461 -17.57 -43.90 -26.91
C ASN A 461 -17.10 -44.65 -25.65
N TYR A 462 -16.67 -43.97 -24.57
CA TYR A 462 -16.12 -44.62 -23.37
C TYR A 462 -16.76 -44.20 -22.05
N VAL A 463 -17.42 -43.04 -21.96
CA VAL A 463 -18.01 -42.56 -20.71
C VAL A 463 -19.40 -41.93 -20.97
N ASP A 464 -20.46 -42.60 -20.52
CA ASP A 464 -21.87 -42.17 -20.63
C ASP A 464 -22.20 -41.01 -19.66
N PHE A 465 -21.58 -39.85 -19.87
CA PHE A 465 -21.93 -38.60 -19.19
C PHE A 465 -22.74 -37.70 -20.12
N HIS A 466 -23.84 -38.23 -20.66
CA HIS A 466 -24.68 -37.55 -21.66
C HIS A 466 -25.24 -36.17 -21.22
N HIS A 467 -25.24 -35.89 -19.90
CA HIS A 467 -25.69 -34.61 -19.33
C HIS A 467 -24.59 -33.77 -18.65
N LEU A 468 -23.38 -34.31 -18.49
CA LEU A 468 -22.24 -33.64 -17.83
C LEU A 468 -21.13 -33.22 -18.82
N ALA A 469 -21.23 -33.64 -20.08
CA ALA A 469 -20.29 -33.27 -21.14
C ALA A 469 -20.72 -32.03 -21.96
N ASP A 470 -22.02 -31.69 -21.98
CA ASP A 470 -22.56 -30.60 -22.80
C ASP A 470 -22.91 -29.38 -21.93
N GLY A 471 -22.11 -28.31 -22.02
CA GLY A 471 -22.38 -27.01 -21.39
C GLY A 471 -21.13 -26.28 -20.87
N PRO A 472 -21.28 -25.06 -20.32
CA PRO A 472 -20.17 -24.29 -19.74
C PRO A 472 -19.47 -25.00 -18.56
N PHE A 473 -20.15 -25.99 -17.94
CA PHE A 473 -19.61 -26.87 -16.88
C PHE A 473 -19.23 -28.25 -17.38
N GLY A 474 -19.05 -28.41 -18.70
CA GLY A 474 -18.48 -29.62 -19.27
C GLY A 474 -17.17 -29.95 -18.57
N VAL A 475 -16.98 -31.22 -18.23
CA VAL A 475 -15.75 -31.71 -17.58
C VAL A 475 -14.48 -31.17 -18.24
N PRO A 476 -14.35 -31.08 -19.58
CA PRO A 476 -13.17 -30.49 -20.22
C PRO A 476 -12.92 -29.02 -19.85
N THR A 477 -13.96 -28.20 -19.74
CA THR A 477 -13.85 -26.75 -19.42
C THR A 477 -13.44 -26.54 -17.97
N VAL A 478 -14.06 -27.26 -17.04
CA VAL A 478 -13.74 -27.18 -15.61
C VAL A 478 -12.30 -27.63 -15.36
N VAL A 479 -11.89 -28.76 -15.96
CA VAL A 479 -10.53 -29.28 -15.86
C VAL A 479 -9.52 -28.29 -16.46
N THR A 480 -9.81 -27.70 -17.63
CA THR A 480 -8.94 -26.68 -18.24
C THR A 480 -8.81 -25.44 -17.36
N ASN A 481 -9.91 -24.89 -16.84
CA ASN A 481 -9.87 -23.70 -15.98
C ASN A 481 -9.11 -23.96 -14.68
N LEU A 482 -9.32 -25.12 -14.05
CA LEU A 482 -8.58 -25.51 -12.85
C LEU A 482 -7.10 -25.73 -13.13
N ALA A 483 -6.76 -26.39 -14.24
CA ALA A 483 -5.37 -26.59 -14.65
C ALA A 483 -4.65 -25.26 -14.92
N LEU A 484 -5.32 -24.31 -15.60
CA LEU A 484 -4.78 -22.96 -15.80
C LEU A 484 -4.59 -22.22 -14.47
N ALA A 485 -5.59 -22.24 -13.58
CA ALA A 485 -5.49 -21.60 -12.27
C ALA A 485 -4.32 -22.16 -11.44
N LEU A 486 -4.15 -23.48 -11.39
CA LEU A 486 -3.04 -24.12 -10.68
C LEU A 486 -1.68 -23.84 -11.34
N LEU A 487 -1.62 -23.85 -12.68
CA LEU A 487 -0.40 -23.51 -13.42
C LEU A 487 0.05 -22.07 -13.12
N ILE A 488 -0.89 -21.11 -13.09
CA ILE A 488 -0.59 -19.71 -12.79
C ILE A 488 0.10 -19.61 -11.42
N GLN A 489 -0.48 -20.23 -10.38
CA GLN A 489 0.07 -20.20 -9.03
C GLN A 489 1.46 -20.86 -8.96
N ALA A 490 1.61 -22.04 -9.57
CA ALA A 490 2.89 -22.74 -9.60
C ALA A 490 3.98 -21.93 -10.31
N THR A 491 3.66 -21.33 -11.46
CA THR A 491 4.64 -20.58 -12.25
C THR A 491 5.01 -19.25 -11.59
N ASN A 492 4.07 -18.57 -10.92
CA ASN A 492 4.37 -17.38 -10.12
C ASN A 492 5.34 -17.70 -8.97
N ALA A 493 5.11 -18.81 -8.25
CA ALA A 493 5.99 -19.26 -7.18
C ALA A 493 7.40 -19.63 -7.67
N LEU A 494 7.52 -20.23 -8.86
CA LEU A 494 8.82 -20.55 -9.48
C LEU A 494 9.56 -19.31 -10.00
N PHE A 495 8.83 -18.28 -10.45
CA PHE A 495 9.43 -17.08 -11.03
C PHE A 495 10.05 -16.15 -9.99
N MET A 496 9.48 -16.08 -8.77
CA MET A 496 9.98 -15.20 -7.70
C MET A 496 11.47 -15.38 -7.35
N PRO A 497 11.97 -16.60 -7.05
CA PRO A 497 13.40 -16.81 -6.79
C PRO A 497 14.27 -16.53 -8.04
N PHE A 498 13.74 -16.80 -9.23
CA PHE A 498 14.42 -16.51 -10.49
C PHE A 498 14.58 -14.99 -10.72
N ALA A 499 13.53 -14.20 -10.50
CA ALA A 499 13.53 -12.75 -10.60
C ALA A 499 14.47 -12.12 -9.57
N THR A 500 14.49 -12.62 -8.34
CA THR A 500 15.41 -12.18 -7.29
C THR A 500 16.86 -12.39 -7.72
N ARG A 501 17.18 -13.55 -8.29
CA ARG A 501 18.53 -13.84 -8.80
C ARG A 501 18.93 -12.89 -9.94
N MET A 502 18.05 -12.65 -10.91
CA MET A 502 18.32 -11.72 -12.02
C MET A 502 18.60 -10.30 -11.48
N THR A 503 17.77 -9.84 -10.55
CA THR A 503 17.88 -8.49 -9.98
C THR A 503 19.15 -8.32 -9.14
N LYS A 504 19.60 -9.37 -8.44
CA LYS A 504 20.89 -9.35 -7.72
C LYS A 504 22.08 -9.16 -8.67
N VAL A 505 22.02 -9.77 -9.86
CA VAL A 505 23.07 -9.61 -10.88
C VAL A 505 23.16 -8.17 -11.41
N GLU A 506 22.07 -7.42 -11.42
CA GLU A 506 22.03 -6.02 -11.87
C GLU A 506 22.79 -5.04 -10.97
N ASN A 507 23.08 -5.42 -9.72
CA ASN A 507 23.88 -4.66 -8.76
C ASN A 507 23.32 -3.24 -8.50
N HIS A 508 22.14 -3.19 -7.89
CA HIS A 508 21.49 -1.93 -7.45
C HIS A 508 22.09 -1.40 -6.15
N ARG A 509 22.14 -0.07 -6.03
CA ARG A 509 22.84 0.65 -4.96
C ARG A 509 22.05 0.64 -3.65
N THR A 510 20.82 1.12 -3.68
CA THR A 510 19.91 1.21 -2.51
C THR A 510 18.92 0.04 -2.49
N GLU A 511 18.34 -0.26 -1.32
CA GLU A 511 17.35 -1.34 -1.20
C GLU A 511 16.07 -0.97 -1.96
N THR A 512 15.66 0.30 -1.91
CA THR A 512 14.51 0.80 -2.68
C THR A 512 14.69 0.58 -4.19
N ASP A 513 15.83 0.97 -4.78
CA ASP A 513 16.15 0.74 -6.19
C ASP A 513 16.07 -0.76 -6.57
N PHE A 514 16.57 -1.63 -5.69
CA PHE A 514 16.56 -3.07 -5.91
C PHE A 514 15.13 -3.62 -5.90
N GLU A 515 14.34 -3.24 -4.91
CA GLU A 515 12.96 -3.67 -4.75
C GLU A 515 12.10 -3.14 -5.91
N ASP A 516 12.23 -1.89 -6.32
CA ASP A 516 11.51 -1.30 -7.46
C ASP A 516 11.76 -2.07 -8.76
N GLN A 517 13.03 -2.39 -9.02
CA GLN A 517 13.41 -3.18 -10.19
C GLN A 517 12.97 -4.64 -10.09
N LEU A 518 12.82 -5.19 -8.88
CA LEU A 518 12.24 -6.52 -8.67
C LEU A 518 10.72 -6.49 -8.91
N ILE A 519 10.01 -5.50 -8.37
CA ILE A 519 8.57 -5.26 -8.55
C ILE A 519 8.23 -5.18 -10.03
N ALA A 520 8.92 -4.33 -10.78
CA ALA A 520 8.68 -4.17 -12.22
C ALA A 520 8.79 -5.51 -12.98
N LYS A 521 9.80 -6.33 -12.66
CA LYS A 521 10.08 -7.60 -13.35
C LYS A 521 9.07 -8.68 -13.01
N VAL A 522 8.81 -8.86 -11.72
CA VAL A 522 7.83 -9.83 -11.23
C VAL A 522 6.45 -9.47 -11.73
N PHE A 523 6.04 -8.20 -11.64
CA PHE A 523 4.76 -7.76 -12.16
C PHE A 523 4.61 -8.00 -13.66
N LEU A 524 5.59 -7.64 -14.50
CA LEU A 524 5.50 -7.85 -15.95
C LEU A 524 5.25 -9.32 -16.30
N PHE A 525 5.95 -10.24 -15.64
CA PHE A 525 5.76 -11.66 -15.82
C PHE A 525 4.40 -12.13 -15.28
N GLN A 526 4.10 -11.82 -14.02
CA GLN A 526 2.87 -12.25 -13.35
C GLN A 526 1.61 -11.71 -14.05
N PHE A 527 1.67 -10.49 -14.59
CA PHE A 527 0.57 -9.87 -15.33
C PHE A 527 0.22 -10.70 -16.56
N VAL A 528 1.20 -11.07 -17.38
CA VAL A 528 0.96 -11.88 -18.58
C VAL A 528 0.60 -13.32 -18.21
N ASN A 529 1.26 -13.90 -17.20
CA ASN A 529 0.95 -15.24 -16.73
C ASN A 529 -0.51 -15.36 -16.25
N SER A 530 -0.96 -14.40 -15.43
CA SER A 530 -2.28 -14.45 -14.78
C SER A 530 -3.42 -13.96 -15.68
N ASN A 531 -3.17 -12.97 -16.55
CA ASN A 531 -4.21 -12.37 -17.40
C ASN A 531 -4.16 -12.83 -18.86
N GLY A 532 -3.06 -13.44 -19.33
CA GLY A 532 -2.88 -13.82 -20.74
C GLY A 532 -3.96 -14.79 -21.24
N ALA A 533 -4.34 -15.77 -20.42
CA ALA A 533 -5.43 -16.70 -20.74
C ALA A 533 -6.79 -15.98 -20.83
N LEU A 534 -7.05 -15.01 -19.94
CA LEU A 534 -8.29 -14.20 -19.96
C LEU A 534 -8.35 -13.33 -21.22
N PHE A 535 -7.25 -12.68 -21.61
CA PHE A 535 -7.16 -11.93 -22.87
C PHE A 535 -7.38 -12.83 -24.09
N TYR A 536 -6.82 -14.03 -24.09
CA TYR A 536 -7.05 -15.00 -25.15
C TYR A 536 -8.53 -15.37 -25.27
N VAL A 537 -9.18 -15.76 -24.18
CA VAL A 537 -10.61 -16.14 -24.16
C VAL A 537 -11.49 -14.96 -24.56
N ALA A 538 -11.20 -13.76 -24.06
CA ALA A 538 -11.99 -12.56 -24.30
C ALA A 538 -11.90 -12.06 -25.76
N MET A 539 -10.70 -12.06 -26.35
CA MET A 539 -10.43 -11.35 -27.60
C MET A 539 -10.03 -12.26 -28.78
N ALA A 540 -9.38 -13.40 -28.53
CA ALA A 540 -8.69 -14.18 -29.56
C ALA A 540 -9.41 -15.50 -29.90
N GLN A 541 -10.01 -16.17 -28.91
CA GLN A 541 -10.60 -17.51 -29.06
C GLN A 541 -11.65 -17.58 -30.18
N GLY A 542 -12.58 -16.61 -30.25
CA GLY A 542 -13.65 -16.59 -31.26
C GLY A 542 -13.15 -16.43 -32.70
N PRO A 543 -12.34 -15.39 -33.02
CA PRO A 543 -11.79 -15.22 -34.37
C PRO A 543 -10.89 -16.37 -34.84
N LEU A 544 -10.03 -16.90 -33.97
CA LEU A 544 -9.06 -17.95 -34.34
C LEU A 544 -9.73 -19.31 -34.60
N THR A 545 -10.75 -19.68 -33.83
CA THR A 545 -11.48 -20.95 -34.03
C THR A 545 -12.28 -20.98 -35.34
N ARG A 546 -12.82 -19.83 -35.78
CA ARG A 546 -13.51 -19.72 -37.08
C ARG A 546 -12.58 -19.91 -38.30
N GLY A 547 -11.28 -19.64 -38.15
CA GLY A 547 -10.30 -19.79 -39.23
C GLY A 547 -9.82 -21.23 -39.48
N ILE A 548 -10.08 -22.17 -38.56
CA ILE A 548 -9.42 -23.50 -38.54
C ILE A 548 -10.28 -24.63 -39.13
N GLY A 549 -11.52 -24.39 -39.59
CA GLY A 549 -12.21 -25.43 -40.34
C GLY A 549 -13.64 -25.15 -40.75
N ASP A 550 -13.81 -24.69 -41.99
CA ASP A 550 -15.05 -24.78 -42.74
C ASP A 550 -15.10 -26.13 -43.46
N LYS A 551 -15.95 -27.06 -43.01
CA LYS A 551 -16.78 -28.02 -43.80
C LYS A 551 -17.72 -28.75 -42.83
N GLN A 552 -18.90 -28.19 -42.54
CA GLN A 552 -20.18 -28.83 -42.11
C GLN A 552 -21.00 -27.82 -41.25
N PRO A 553 -21.86 -26.97 -41.86
CA PRO A 553 -22.46 -25.79 -41.22
C PRO A 553 -23.56 -26.02 -40.15
N TRP A 554 -23.93 -27.28 -39.84
CA TRP A 554 -25.19 -27.55 -39.10
C TRP A 554 -25.05 -28.45 -37.85
N LYS A 555 -23.87 -29.05 -37.58
CA LYS A 555 -23.70 -29.97 -36.43
C LYS A 555 -22.66 -29.55 -35.39
N THR A 556 -21.89 -28.49 -35.63
CA THR A 556 -20.80 -28.01 -34.73
C THR A 556 -21.13 -26.71 -33.98
N ARG A 557 -22.37 -26.21 -34.03
CA ARG A 557 -22.76 -24.94 -33.39
C ARG A 557 -22.79 -24.94 -31.84
N ARG A 558 -22.48 -26.03 -31.15
CA ARG A 558 -22.65 -26.11 -29.67
C ARG A 558 -21.39 -25.82 -28.86
N PHE A 559 -20.21 -25.79 -29.48
CA PHE A 559 -18.93 -25.49 -28.82
C PHE A 559 -18.16 -24.32 -29.46
N ASP A 560 -18.64 -23.78 -30.58
CA ASP A 560 -18.12 -22.54 -31.15
C ASP A 560 -18.82 -21.34 -30.50
N CYS A 561 -18.09 -20.48 -29.80
CA CYS A 561 -18.63 -19.21 -29.30
C CYS A 561 -19.28 -18.42 -30.46
N ALA A 562 -20.59 -18.25 -30.41
CA ALA A 562 -21.33 -17.29 -31.24
C ALA A 562 -22.18 -16.39 -30.32
N PRO A 563 -22.01 -15.06 -30.26
CA PRO A 563 -20.92 -14.20 -30.75
C PRO A 563 -19.91 -13.76 -29.66
N TYR A 564 -20.12 -14.05 -28.37
CA TYR A 564 -19.39 -13.42 -27.26
C TYR A 564 -19.02 -14.40 -26.15
N CYS A 565 -17.73 -14.69 -25.94
CA CYS A 565 -17.26 -15.61 -24.89
C CYS A 565 -17.17 -14.95 -23.49
N LEU A 566 -17.97 -13.90 -23.21
CA LEU A 566 -17.95 -13.19 -21.92
C LEU A 566 -18.21 -14.13 -20.73
N GLU A 567 -19.07 -15.14 -20.93
CA GLU A 567 -19.34 -16.20 -19.95
C GLU A 567 -18.09 -17.02 -19.63
N HIS A 568 -17.33 -17.43 -20.64
CA HIS A 568 -16.09 -18.20 -20.44
C HIS A 568 -15.04 -17.37 -19.69
N VAL A 569 -14.97 -16.06 -19.96
CA VAL A 569 -14.11 -15.13 -19.21
C VAL A 569 -14.55 -15.07 -17.74
N SER A 570 -15.85 -14.94 -17.48
CA SER A 570 -16.41 -14.93 -16.12
C SER A 570 -16.09 -16.21 -15.35
N TYR A 571 -16.27 -17.39 -15.96
CA TYR A 571 -15.97 -18.68 -15.32
C TYR A 571 -14.47 -18.88 -15.07
N LEU A 572 -13.62 -18.52 -16.03
CA LEU A 572 -12.17 -18.63 -15.86
C LEU A 572 -11.69 -17.67 -14.75
N LEU A 573 -12.14 -16.41 -14.78
CA LEU A 573 -11.80 -15.41 -13.76
C LEU A 573 -12.30 -15.82 -12.38
N GLY A 574 -13.54 -16.28 -12.27
CA GLY A 574 -14.10 -16.81 -11.03
C GLY A 574 -13.32 -18.00 -10.50
N THR A 575 -12.94 -18.95 -11.36
CA THR A 575 -12.12 -20.11 -10.96
C THR A 575 -10.74 -19.69 -10.46
N ILE A 576 -10.07 -18.78 -11.17
CA ILE A 576 -8.76 -18.24 -10.77
C ILE A 576 -8.87 -17.54 -9.41
N PHE A 577 -9.89 -16.70 -9.22
CA PHE A 577 -10.12 -15.98 -7.97
C PHE A 577 -10.34 -16.95 -6.80
N ILE A 578 -11.22 -17.95 -6.94
CA ILE A 578 -11.49 -18.95 -5.90
C ILE A 578 -10.23 -19.73 -5.54
N VAL A 579 -9.52 -20.26 -6.55
CA VAL A 579 -8.31 -21.05 -6.33
C VAL A 579 -7.26 -20.22 -5.59
N ARG A 580 -7.09 -18.95 -5.97
CA ARG A 580 -6.18 -18.03 -5.29
C ARG A 580 -6.57 -17.83 -3.83
N VAL A 581 -7.81 -17.46 -3.54
CA VAL A 581 -8.27 -17.18 -2.16
C VAL A 581 -8.19 -18.43 -1.29
N VAL A 582 -8.50 -19.61 -1.82
CA VAL A 582 -8.39 -20.87 -1.07
C VAL A 582 -6.92 -21.18 -0.74
N LEU A 583 -6.01 -21.03 -1.70
CA LEU A 583 -4.59 -21.30 -1.49
C LEU A 583 -3.91 -20.24 -0.60
N GLY A 584 -4.28 -18.97 -0.72
CA GLY A 584 -3.78 -17.88 0.14
C GLY A 584 -4.15 -18.11 1.59
N ASN A 585 -5.45 -18.24 1.88
CA ASN A 585 -5.95 -18.56 3.22
C ASN A 585 -5.35 -19.86 3.80
N TRP A 586 -5.10 -20.86 2.94
CA TRP A 586 -4.44 -22.09 3.36
C TRP A 586 -3.01 -21.82 3.84
N ASN A 587 -2.22 -21.08 3.07
CA ASN A 587 -0.82 -20.80 3.39
C ASN A 587 -0.66 -19.83 4.57
N GLU A 588 -1.55 -18.86 4.72
CA GLU A 588 -1.41 -17.80 5.75
C GLU A 588 -1.97 -18.19 7.11
N VAL A 589 -3.01 -19.03 7.14
CA VAL A 589 -3.68 -19.36 8.41
C VAL A 589 -3.70 -20.83 8.70
N VAL A 590 -4.14 -21.67 7.75
CA VAL A 590 -4.34 -23.11 8.02
C VAL A 590 -3.01 -23.84 8.20
N ALA A 591 -2.05 -23.65 7.30
CA ALA A 591 -0.74 -24.28 7.33
C ALA A 591 0.06 -23.93 8.60
N PRO A 592 0.25 -22.64 8.98
CA PRO A 592 0.98 -22.30 10.19
C PRO A 592 0.25 -22.78 11.45
N PHE A 593 -1.09 -22.77 11.47
CA PHE A 593 -1.86 -23.32 12.57
C PHE A 593 -1.62 -24.83 12.76
N LEU A 594 -1.71 -25.62 11.70
CA LEU A 594 -1.45 -27.05 11.74
C LEU A 594 0.00 -27.35 12.15
N ALA A 595 0.96 -26.56 11.66
CA ALA A 595 2.36 -26.66 12.05
C ALA A 595 2.56 -26.43 13.55
N ARG A 596 1.87 -25.43 14.13
CA ARG A 596 1.88 -25.19 15.59
C ARG A 596 1.26 -26.32 16.38
N LEU A 597 0.08 -26.80 15.99
CA LEU A 597 -0.55 -27.94 16.68
C LEU A 597 0.36 -29.17 16.69
N ARG A 598 1.07 -29.42 15.58
CA ARG A 598 2.08 -30.49 15.51
C ARG A 598 3.26 -30.22 16.43
N LYS A 599 3.80 -28.99 16.46
CA LYS A 599 4.89 -28.59 17.36
C LYS A 599 4.46 -28.72 18.83
N ASP A 600 3.26 -28.28 19.19
CA ASP A 600 2.73 -28.36 20.55
C ASP A 600 2.47 -29.81 20.97
N ALA A 601 1.94 -30.64 20.07
CA ALA A 601 1.77 -32.08 20.32
C ALA A 601 3.13 -32.79 20.47
N ALA A 602 4.13 -32.43 19.67
CA ALA A 602 5.49 -32.93 19.81
C ALA A 602 6.14 -32.48 21.13
N ARG A 603 5.92 -31.22 21.55
CA ARG A 603 6.37 -30.70 22.85
C ARG A 603 5.75 -31.46 24.01
N ARG A 604 4.45 -31.77 23.97
CA ARG A 604 3.79 -32.54 25.03
C ARG A 604 4.40 -33.94 25.15
N ARG A 605 4.67 -34.60 24.02
CA ARG A 605 5.34 -35.91 23.99
C ARG A 605 6.79 -35.83 24.48
N GLY A 606 7.54 -34.80 24.10
CA GLY A 606 8.90 -34.57 24.57
C GLY A 606 8.97 -34.16 26.04
N HIS A 607 7.95 -33.45 26.57
CA HIS A 607 7.86 -33.12 28.00
C HIS A 607 7.71 -34.39 28.85
N ASP A 608 7.01 -35.40 28.36
CA ASP A 608 6.88 -36.70 29.03
C ASP A 608 8.21 -37.51 29.02
N GLU A 609 9.16 -37.19 28.11
CA GLU A 609 10.48 -37.84 27.98
C GLU A 609 11.63 -37.06 28.64
N ASP A 610 11.60 -35.72 28.59
CA ASP A 610 12.62 -34.79 29.12
C ASP A 610 12.36 -34.32 30.57
N ASP A 611 11.33 -34.86 31.24
CA ASP A 611 11.08 -34.66 32.69
C ASP A 611 12.18 -35.28 33.59
N ALA A 612 13.37 -35.58 33.03
CA ALA A 612 14.61 -35.84 33.76
C ALA A 612 15.12 -34.56 34.46
N GLU A 613 14.46 -34.27 35.58
CA GLU A 613 14.99 -33.77 36.86
C GLU A 613 16.32 -32.97 36.79
N TYR A 614 16.20 -31.63 36.77
CA TYR A 614 17.32 -30.75 37.11
C TYR A 614 17.24 -30.36 38.59
N GLU A 615 18.12 -30.93 39.42
CA GLU A 615 18.36 -30.48 40.79
C GLU A 615 19.23 -29.21 40.77
N ASP A 616 18.67 -28.10 41.27
CA ASP A 616 19.45 -26.92 41.66
C ASP A 616 20.10 -27.21 43.02
N PRO A 617 21.44 -27.26 43.15
CA PRO A 617 22.10 -27.54 44.43
C PRO A 617 21.90 -26.43 45.47
N ALA A 618 21.27 -25.30 45.13
CA ALA A 618 21.08 -24.16 46.02
C ALA A 618 19.61 -23.84 46.38
N SER A 619 18.60 -24.55 45.86
CA SER A 619 17.20 -24.27 46.20
C SER A 619 16.31 -25.52 46.25
N THR A 620 15.57 -25.67 47.35
CA THR A 620 14.70 -26.83 47.67
C THR A 620 13.39 -26.87 46.86
N SER A 621 13.30 -26.14 45.74
CA SER A 621 12.09 -26.05 44.92
C SER A 621 12.39 -26.30 43.45
N ILE A 622 11.88 -27.41 42.92
CA ILE A 622 11.88 -27.73 41.48
C ILE A 622 11.04 -26.66 40.76
N ARG A 623 11.69 -25.69 40.12
CA ARG A 623 11.02 -24.69 39.27
C ARG A 623 11.20 -25.08 37.81
N LYS A 624 10.09 -25.45 37.14
CA LYS A 624 10.05 -25.57 35.69
C LYS A 624 10.48 -24.23 35.07
N ARG A 625 11.59 -24.23 34.33
CA ARG A 625 12.13 -23.02 33.69
C ARG A 625 11.17 -22.56 32.59
N GLN A 626 10.55 -21.41 32.77
CA GLN A 626 9.64 -20.83 31.78
C GLN A 626 10.41 -20.31 30.56
N VAL A 627 9.87 -20.55 29.37
CA VAL A 627 10.40 -20.06 28.09
C VAL A 627 10.41 -18.53 28.08
N SER A 628 11.54 -17.91 27.74
CA SER A 628 11.66 -16.45 27.65
C SER A 628 10.88 -15.91 26.45
N PRO A 629 10.30 -14.69 26.49
CA PRO A 629 9.62 -14.09 25.33
C PRO A 629 10.48 -14.02 24.06
N ALA A 630 11.80 -13.88 24.22
CA ALA A 630 12.74 -13.91 23.11
C ALA A 630 12.98 -15.33 22.56
N GLU A 631 12.88 -16.37 23.39
CA GLU A 631 12.92 -17.76 22.89
C GLU A 631 11.65 -18.08 22.09
N GLU A 632 10.48 -17.65 22.57
CA GLU A 632 9.21 -17.79 21.83
C GLU A 632 9.26 -17.07 20.48
N GLN A 633 9.77 -15.84 20.45
CA GLN A 633 9.90 -15.08 19.20
C GLN A 633 10.93 -15.68 18.24
N PHE A 634 12.02 -16.28 18.73
CA PHE A 634 12.98 -16.96 17.87
C PHE A 634 12.36 -18.06 16.99
N GLU A 635 11.31 -18.73 17.49
CA GLU A 635 10.61 -19.79 16.77
C GLU A 635 9.55 -19.30 15.77
N LYS A 636 9.24 -18.00 15.78
CA LYS A 636 8.34 -17.37 14.83
C LYS A 636 9.04 -17.12 13.51
N ASP A 637 8.24 -17.03 12.45
CA ASP A 637 8.76 -16.76 11.10
C ASP A 637 9.24 -15.30 11.01
N ASP A 638 10.22 -15.03 10.14
CA ASP A 638 10.65 -13.65 9.89
C ASP A 638 9.62 -12.96 8.98
N TYR A 639 9.41 -11.66 9.18
CA TYR A 639 8.64 -10.81 8.27
C TYR A 639 9.59 -9.81 7.62
N GLY A 640 10.04 -10.13 6.41
CA GLY A 640 11.03 -9.39 5.65
C GLY A 640 10.43 -8.47 4.59
N SER A 641 11.28 -7.82 3.79
CA SER A 641 10.83 -7.04 2.64
C SER A 641 10.16 -7.88 1.55
N LEU A 642 10.53 -9.17 1.46
CA LEU A 642 9.93 -10.09 0.51
C LEU A 642 8.48 -10.43 0.87
N ASP A 643 8.15 -10.53 2.16
CA ASP A 643 6.77 -10.78 2.60
C ASP A 643 5.88 -9.57 2.32
N ILE A 644 6.35 -8.36 2.63
CA ILE A 644 5.63 -7.11 2.28
C ILE A 644 5.42 -7.01 0.76
N PHE A 645 6.41 -7.44 -0.02
CA PHE A 645 6.30 -7.49 -1.47
C PHE A 645 5.19 -8.45 -1.92
N ASP A 646 5.12 -9.65 -1.35
CA ASP A 646 4.10 -10.65 -1.67
C ASP A 646 2.70 -10.14 -1.26
N ASP A 647 2.60 -9.49 -0.09
CA ASP A 647 1.36 -8.87 0.41
C ASP A 647 0.89 -7.74 -0.54
N TYR A 648 1.77 -6.88 -1.10
CA TYR A 648 1.37 -5.94 -2.16
C TYR A 648 0.98 -6.64 -3.47
N GLY A 649 1.70 -7.71 -3.84
CA GLY A 649 1.42 -8.51 -5.03
C GLY A 649 0.02 -9.14 -5.00
N GLU A 650 -0.44 -9.55 -3.81
CA GLU A 650 -1.83 -9.95 -3.52
C GLU A 650 -2.83 -8.89 -3.98
N LEU A 651 -2.68 -7.69 -3.45
CA LEU A 651 -3.61 -6.58 -3.66
C LEU A 651 -3.62 -6.11 -5.12
N VAL A 652 -2.46 -6.06 -5.78
CA VAL A 652 -2.33 -5.61 -7.17
C VAL A 652 -2.96 -6.60 -8.14
N VAL A 653 -2.75 -7.90 -7.95
CA VAL A 653 -3.41 -8.89 -8.81
C VAL A 653 -4.92 -8.90 -8.57
N GLN A 654 -5.36 -8.77 -7.31
CA GLN A 654 -6.77 -8.60 -6.98
C GLN A 654 -7.37 -7.33 -7.63
N PHE A 655 -6.64 -6.21 -7.62
CA PHE A 655 -7.04 -4.98 -8.32
C PHE A 655 -7.19 -5.20 -9.82
N GLY A 656 -6.29 -5.97 -10.44
CA GLY A 656 -6.42 -6.40 -11.84
C GLY A 656 -7.70 -7.18 -12.10
N TYR A 657 -8.02 -8.17 -11.27
CA TYR A 657 -9.26 -8.96 -11.39
C TYR A 657 -10.53 -8.12 -11.19
N ALA A 658 -10.50 -7.14 -10.29
CA ALA A 658 -11.63 -6.26 -10.04
C ALA A 658 -11.85 -5.18 -11.12
N THR A 659 -10.87 -4.92 -11.99
CA THR A 659 -10.90 -3.77 -12.92
C THR A 659 -10.80 -4.14 -14.39
N LEU A 660 -9.96 -5.11 -14.78
CA LEU A 660 -9.69 -5.44 -16.19
C LEU A 660 -10.91 -6.04 -16.91
N PHE A 661 -11.58 -6.98 -16.26
CA PHE A 661 -12.66 -7.78 -16.84
C PHE A 661 -14.00 -7.59 -16.11
N VAL A 662 -14.18 -6.44 -15.46
CA VAL A 662 -15.38 -6.17 -14.62
C VAL A 662 -16.68 -6.21 -15.42
N SER A 663 -16.64 -5.88 -16.71
CA SER A 663 -17.80 -6.00 -17.60
C SER A 663 -18.25 -7.47 -17.85
N ALA A 664 -17.36 -8.46 -17.65
CA ALA A 664 -17.69 -9.88 -17.70
C ALA A 664 -18.09 -10.43 -16.32
N PHE A 665 -17.53 -9.88 -15.25
CA PHE A 665 -17.78 -10.33 -13.89
C PHE A 665 -17.97 -9.15 -12.92
N PRO A 666 -19.18 -8.55 -12.88
CA PRO A 666 -19.46 -7.36 -12.07
C PRO A 666 -19.34 -7.59 -10.56
N LEU A 667 -19.40 -8.83 -10.08
CA LEU A 667 -19.24 -9.17 -8.66
C LEU A 667 -17.77 -9.28 -8.22
N ALA A 668 -16.79 -9.19 -9.12
CA ALA A 668 -15.36 -9.25 -8.75
C ALA A 668 -14.99 -8.21 -7.65
N PRO A 669 -15.41 -6.94 -7.72
CA PRO A 669 -15.14 -5.96 -6.67
C PRO A 669 -15.79 -6.30 -5.32
N VAL A 670 -16.91 -7.03 -5.32
CA VAL A 670 -17.58 -7.48 -4.08
C VAL A 670 -16.72 -8.52 -3.37
N PHE A 671 -16.24 -9.52 -4.12
CA PHE A 671 -15.36 -10.55 -3.56
C PHE A 671 -14.03 -9.97 -3.10
N ALA A 672 -13.45 -9.04 -3.86
CA ALA A 672 -12.28 -8.26 -3.47
C ALA A 672 -12.51 -7.46 -2.16
N CYS A 673 -13.67 -6.81 -2.04
CA CYS A 673 -14.03 -6.04 -0.85
C CYS A 673 -14.13 -6.94 0.41
N VAL A 674 -14.78 -8.10 0.27
CA VAL A 674 -14.87 -9.09 1.36
C VAL A 674 -13.49 -9.63 1.71
N ASN A 675 -12.67 -9.98 0.72
CA ASN A 675 -11.31 -10.47 0.95
C ASN A 675 -10.49 -9.46 1.76
N ASN A 676 -10.42 -8.21 1.30
CA ASN A 676 -9.66 -7.17 1.98
C ASN A 676 -10.15 -6.85 3.40
N PHE A 677 -11.46 -6.93 3.64
CA PHE A 677 -12.01 -6.72 4.98
C PHE A 677 -11.48 -7.74 5.99
N ILE A 678 -11.23 -8.96 5.51
CA ILE A 678 -10.64 -10.06 6.28
C ILE A 678 -9.13 -9.86 6.36
N GLU A 679 -8.50 -9.56 5.22
CA GLU A 679 -7.06 -9.39 5.03
C GLU A 679 -6.45 -8.44 6.04
N ILE A 680 -7.05 -7.25 6.23
CA ILE A 680 -6.59 -6.25 7.20
C ILE A 680 -6.36 -6.86 8.59
N ARG A 681 -7.20 -7.81 9.00
CA ARG A 681 -7.13 -8.45 10.31
C ARG A 681 -6.22 -9.67 10.33
N VAL A 682 -6.21 -10.44 9.24
CA VAL A 682 -5.32 -11.60 9.10
C VAL A 682 -3.88 -11.14 9.09
N ASP A 683 -3.55 -10.12 8.30
CA ASP A 683 -2.20 -9.55 8.24
C ASP A 683 -1.81 -8.88 9.56
N GLY A 684 -2.69 -8.07 10.14
CA GLY A 684 -2.43 -7.46 11.44
C GLY A 684 -2.18 -8.51 12.52
N TRP A 685 -2.93 -9.62 12.50
CA TRP A 685 -2.75 -10.74 13.42
C TRP A 685 -1.45 -11.52 13.14
N LYS A 686 -1.14 -11.80 11.87
CA LYS A 686 0.11 -12.45 11.42
C LYS A 686 1.32 -11.70 11.96
N MET A 687 1.33 -10.37 11.83
CA MET A 687 2.42 -9.52 12.32
C MET A 687 2.52 -9.45 13.85
N CYS A 688 1.38 -9.56 14.53
CA CYS A 688 1.32 -9.47 15.98
C CYS A 688 1.69 -10.79 16.68
N GLN A 689 1.32 -11.93 16.11
CA GLN A 689 1.36 -13.22 16.79
C GLN A 689 2.23 -14.25 16.08
N ASN A 690 2.39 -14.17 14.75
CA ASN A 690 3.02 -15.24 13.97
C ASN A 690 4.42 -14.96 13.50
N THR A 691 4.79 -13.70 13.38
CA THR A 691 6.11 -13.31 12.93
C THR A 691 6.93 -12.73 14.09
N LYS A 692 8.25 -12.69 13.90
CA LYS A 692 9.12 -11.80 14.67
C LYS A 692 8.75 -10.35 14.34
N ARG A 693 9.15 -9.42 15.22
CA ARG A 693 9.02 -7.99 14.90
C ARG A 693 9.90 -7.71 13.67
N PRO A 694 9.34 -7.11 12.60
CA PRO A 694 10.12 -6.76 11.42
C PRO A 694 11.18 -5.71 11.73
N TRP A 695 12.18 -5.68 10.87
CA TRP A 695 13.22 -4.66 10.92
C TRP A 695 12.62 -3.29 10.58
N PRO A 696 12.94 -2.24 11.34
CA PRO A 696 12.32 -0.93 11.19
C PRO A 696 12.82 -0.22 9.91
N LYS A 697 12.06 -0.32 8.80
CA LYS A 697 12.39 0.35 7.54
C LYS A 697 11.57 1.64 7.32
N GLY A 698 12.24 2.69 6.84
CA GLY A 698 11.59 3.88 6.30
C GLY A 698 10.97 3.59 4.93
N ALA A 699 9.96 4.39 4.55
CA ALA A 699 9.39 4.37 3.21
C ALA A 699 8.80 5.74 2.89
N GLU A 700 9.06 6.24 1.68
CA GLU A 700 8.57 7.52 1.17
C GLU A 700 7.20 7.36 0.50
N ASP A 701 7.01 6.24 -0.20
CA ASP A 701 5.82 5.86 -0.95
C ASP A 701 5.69 4.32 -1.01
N ILE A 702 4.71 3.81 -1.76
CA ILE A 702 4.58 2.37 -2.04
C ILE A 702 5.54 1.87 -3.14
N GLY A 703 6.42 2.72 -3.64
CA GLY A 703 7.35 2.44 -4.72
C GLY A 703 6.68 2.22 -6.08
N THR A 704 7.30 1.37 -6.89
CA THR A 704 6.86 1.04 -8.25
C THR A 704 5.43 0.47 -8.33
N TRP A 705 4.85 0.02 -7.22
CA TRP A 705 3.47 -0.46 -7.15
C TRP A 705 2.45 0.59 -7.61
N GLU A 706 2.66 1.89 -7.35
CA GLU A 706 1.78 2.96 -7.82
C GLU A 706 1.75 3.03 -9.37
N SER A 707 2.93 2.94 -9.97
CA SER A 707 3.10 2.90 -11.43
C SER A 707 2.44 1.65 -12.01
N VAL A 708 2.59 0.50 -11.35
CA VAL A 708 1.94 -0.76 -11.74
C VAL A 708 0.42 -0.63 -11.72
N LEU A 709 -0.17 -0.13 -10.63
CA LEU A 709 -1.62 0.08 -10.52
C LEU A 709 -2.14 1.04 -11.59
N THR A 710 -1.37 2.10 -11.91
CA THR A 710 -1.69 3.04 -12.98
C THR A 710 -1.71 2.35 -14.35
N VAL A 711 -0.72 1.50 -14.65
CA VAL A 711 -0.71 0.70 -15.89
C VAL A 711 -1.91 -0.23 -15.95
N VAL A 712 -2.24 -0.92 -14.85
CA VAL A 712 -3.42 -1.80 -14.78
C VAL A 712 -4.71 -1.02 -15.00
N ALA A 713 -4.86 0.19 -14.44
CA ALA A 713 -6.04 1.03 -14.63
C ALA A 713 -6.20 1.51 -16.08
N ILE A 714 -5.09 1.84 -16.75
CA ILE A 714 -5.08 2.17 -18.19
C ILE A 714 -5.50 0.94 -19.01
N LEU A 715 -4.88 -0.21 -18.77
CA LEU A 715 -5.23 -1.46 -19.45
C LEU A 715 -6.68 -1.87 -19.18
N GLY A 716 -7.19 -1.64 -17.97
CA GLY A 716 -8.59 -1.90 -17.62
C GLY A 716 -9.56 -1.02 -18.37
N THR A 717 -9.21 0.23 -18.62
CA THR A 717 -10.01 1.13 -19.45
C THR A 717 -10.11 0.60 -20.88
N ILE A 718 -8.97 0.28 -21.48
CA ILE A 718 -8.89 -0.27 -22.84
C ILE A 718 -9.65 -1.59 -22.94
N THR A 719 -9.44 -2.49 -21.97
CA THR A 719 -10.06 -3.82 -21.95
C THR A 719 -11.58 -3.72 -21.85
N ASN A 720 -12.11 -2.91 -20.94
CA ASN A 720 -13.56 -2.72 -20.82
C ASN A 720 -14.16 -2.05 -22.06
N SER A 721 -13.50 -1.07 -22.68
CA SER A 721 -13.97 -0.47 -23.94
C SER A 721 -14.02 -1.48 -25.09
N ILE A 722 -13.01 -2.37 -25.19
CA ILE A 722 -13.01 -3.47 -26.17
C ILE A 722 -14.16 -4.42 -25.86
N MET A 723 -14.36 -4.80 -24.60
CA MET A 723 -15.46 -5.70 -24.22
C MET A 723 -16.83 -5.09 -24.56
N ILE A 724 -17.03 -3.81 -24.28
CA ILE A 724 -18.28 -3.10 -24.58
C ILE A 724 -18.54 -3.05 -26.09
N THR A 725 -17.54 -2.78 -26.91
CA THR A 725 -17.75 -2.49 -28.34
C THR A 725 -17.62 -3.71 -29.25
N GLN A 726 -16.74 -4.65 -28.88
CA GLN A 726 -16.46 -5.84 -29.67
C GLN A 726 -17.19 -7.07 -29.15
N THR A 727 -17.41 -7.17 -27.84
CA THR A 727 -17.99 -8.37 -27.21
C THR A 727 -19.38 -8.18 -26.59
N SER A 728 -19.95 -6.99 -26.60
CA SER A 728 -21.31 -6.79 -26.07
C SER A 728 -22.39 -7.18 -27.10
N PRO A 729 -23.49 -7.84 -26.65
CA PRO A 729 -24.70 -8.05 -27.44
C PRO A 729 -25.29 -6.78 -28.06
N ALA A 730 -25.06 -5.61 -27.43
CA ALA A 730 -25.56 -4.32 -27.91
C ALA A 730 -25.05 -3.95 -29.32
N PHE A 731 -23.89 -4.46 -29.73
CA PHE A 731 -23.28 -4.16 -31.03
C PHE A 731 -23.41 -5.30 -32.06
N THR A 732 -24.21 -6.33 -31.77
CA THR A 732 -24.43 -7.51 -32.66
C THR A 732 -24.74 -7.14 -34.10
N ASN A 733 -25.63 -6.16 -34.29
CA ASN A 733 -26.11 -5.73 -35.62
C ASN A 733 -25.21 -4.67 -36.29
N VAL A 734 -24.09 -4.29 -35.67
CA VAL A 734 -23.15 -3.28 -36.16
C VAL A 734 -21.96 -3.96 -36.85
N THR A 735 -21.54 -3.45 -38.02
CA THR A 735 -20.39 -4.00 -38.75
C THR A 735 -19.08 -3.77 -38.00
N SER A 736 -18.07 -4.62 -38.23
CA SER A 736 -16.78 -4.55 -37.53
C SER A 736 -16.09 -3.18 -37.64
N SER A 737 -16.20 -2.51 -38.79
CA SER A 737 -15.64 -1.16 -39.00
C SER A 737 -16.29 -0.13 -38.09
N TYR A 738 -17.62 -0.15 -37.95
CA TYR A 738 -18.33 0.76 -37.05
C TYR A 738 -18.09 0.44 -35.57
N ARG A 739 -17.89 -0.84 -35.21
CA ARG A 739 -17.48 -1.21 -33.84
C ARG A 739 -16.11 -0.65 -33.47
N LEU A 740 -15.15 -0.68 -34.41
CA LEU A 740 -13.83 -0.07 -34.21
C LEU A 740 -13.92 1.44 -34.04
N VAL A 741 -14.74 2.12 -34.83
CA VAL A 741 -14.98 3.57 -34.66
C VAL A 741 -15.63 3.84 -33.30
N ALA A 742 -16.63 3.06 -32.89
CA ALA A 742 -17.27 3.19 -31.58
C ALA A 742 -16.26 2.99 -30.43
N PHE A 743 -15.34 2.04 -30.55
CA PHE A 743 -14.22 1.86 -29.60
C PHE A 743 -13.37 3.11 -29.49
N VAL A 744 -12.89 3.64 -30.61
CA VAL A 744 -12.04 4.85 -30.61
C VAL A 744 -12.79 6.03 -30.00
N VAL A 745 -14.05 6.24 -30.37
CA VAL A 745 -14.87 7.34 -29.83
C VAL A 745 -15.08 7.18 -28.33
N LEU A 746 -15.40 5.97 -27.85
CA LEU A 746 -15.57 5.70 -26.42
C LEU A 746 -14.27 5.96 -25.64
N GLU A 747 -13.12 5.54 -26.17
CA GLU A 747 -11.82 5.81 -25.57
C GLU A 747 -11.55 7.31 -25.41
N TRP A 748 -11.77 8.11 -26.46
CA TRP A 748 -11.60 9.57 -26.39
C TRP A 748 -12.55 10.23 -25.38
N ILE A 749 -13.79 9.75 -25.28
CA ILE A 749 -14.75 10.22 -24.29
C ILE A 749 -14.27 9.90 -22.88
N LEU A 750 -13.84 8.66 -22.63
CA LEU A 750 -13.35 8.23 -21.32
C LEU A 750 -12.07 8.97 -20.92
N ILE A 751 -11.11 9.12 -21.82
CA ILE A 751 -9.89 9.91 -21.58
C ILE A 751 -10.25 11.37 -21.27
N GLY A 752 -11.15 11.97 -22.04
CA GLY A 752 -11.64 13.33 -21.79
C GLY A 752 -12.30 13.47 -20.42
N ALA A 753 -13.20 12.55 -20.06
CA ALA A 753 -13.85 12.51 -18.76
C ALA A 753 -12.85 12.35 -17.61
N LYS A 754 -11.84 11.49 -17.76
CA LYS A 754 -10.77 11.29 -16.79
C LYS A 754 -9.95 12.56 -16.58
N ILE A 755 -9.55 13.24 -17.65
CA ILE A 755 -8.82 14.51 -17.56
C ILE A 755 -9.66 15.55 -16.81
N VAL A 756 -10.95 15.63 -17.08
CA VAL A 756 -11.87 16.53 -16.35
C VAL A 756 -11.96 16.16 -14.88
N LEU A 757 -12.07 14.88 -14.53
CA LEU A 757 -12.11 14.42 -13.14
C LEU A 757 -10.81 14.74 -12.39
N ILE A 758 -9.66 14.48 -13.01
CA ILE A 758 -8.34 14.84 -12.46
C ILE A 758 -8.27 16.35 -12.24
N GLY A 759 -8.65 17.15 -13.23
CA GLY A 759 -8.69 18.61 -13.13
C GLY A 759 -9.65 19.12 -12.05
N ALA A 760 -10.83 18.49 -11.92
CA ALA A 760 -11.81 18.80 -10.89
C ALA A 760 -11.28 18.48 -9.50
N ARG A 761 -10.60 17.33 -9.32
CA ARG A 761 -9.95 16.94 -8.07
C ARG A 761 -8.83 17.91 -7.68
N ILE A 762 -7.98 18.32 -8.63
CA ILE A 762 -6.92 19.32 -8.39
C ILE A 762 -7.53 20.67 -8.00
N LYS A 763 -8.64 21.06 -8.63
CA LYS A 763 -9.35 22.29 -8.27
C LYS A 763 -9.99 22.17 -6.88
N LEU A 764 -10.60 21.03 -6.56
CA LEU A 764 -11.20 20.76 -5.26
C LEU A 764 -10.15 20.75 -4.16
N SER A 765 -8.99 20.11 -4.36
CA SER A 765 -7.91 20.14 -3.38
C SER A 765 -7.44 21.57 -3.13
N ARG A 766 -7.27 22.39 -4.19
CA ARG A 766 -6.97 23.82 -4.04
C ARG A 766 -8.07 24.62 -3.35
N LEU A 767 -9.34 24.23 -3.49
CA LEU A 767 -10.48 24.88 -2.84
C LEU A 767 -10.63 24.48 -1.38
N VAL A 768 -10.37 23.21 -1.04
CA VAL A 768 -10.35 22.70 0.33
C VAL A 768 -9.12 23.22 1.09
N SER A 769 -7.99 23.42 0.39
CA SER A 769 -6.82 24.13 0.93
C SER A 769 -7.04 25.64 1.07
N ARG A 770 -8.15 26.20 0.59
CA ARG A 770 -8.55 27.57 0.94
C ARG A 770 -9.41 27.48 2.20
N PRO A 771 -9.12 28.28 3.25
CA PRO A 771 -10.00 28.31 4.41
C PRO A 771 -11.42 28.67 3.96
N PRO A 772 -12.45 28.08 4.60
CA PRO A 772 -13.83 28.43 4.28
C PRO A 772 -13.98 29.93 4.47
N HIS A 773 -14.41 30.64 3.43
CA HIS A 773 -14.93 31.99 3.58
C HIS A 773 -16.12 31.88 4.52
N THR A 774 -15.91 32.17 5.80
CA THR A 774 -16.97 32.55 6.72
C THR A 774 -17.54 33.85 6.17
N GLY A 775 -18.50 33.70 5.25
CA GLY A 775 -19.40 34.77 4.87
C GLY A 775 -20.10 35.22 6.13
N THR A 776 -19.65 36.34 6.69
CA THR A 776 -20.42 37.14 7.62
C THR A 776 -21.67 37.60 6.87
N ASP A 777 -22.72 36.81 6.99
CA ASP A 777 -24.09 37.29 6.82
C ASP A 777 -24.35 38.24 8.01
N GLU A 778 -23.85 39.48 7.89
CA GLU A 778 -24.18 40.59 8.78
C GLU A 778 -25.65 40.98 8.56
N ARG A 779 -26.56 40.14 9.08
CA ARG A 779 -27.92 40.56 9.40
C ARG A 779 -28.09 40.58 10.91
N HIS A 780 -28.08 41.80 11.42
CA HIS A 780 -28.68 42.26 12.66
C HIS A 780 -28.14 41.65 13.97
N ARG A 781 -27.29 42.42 14.66
CA ARG A 781 -27.54 42.89 16.04
C ARG A 781 -26.45 43.88 16.47
N ARG A 782 -26.61 45.15 16.08
CA ARG A 782 -26.06 46.25 16.88
C ARG A 782 -26.94 46.40 18.12
N ARG A 783 -26.40 46.15 19.31
CA ARG A 783 -26.87 46.83 20.53
C ARG A 783 -25.80 47.83 20.98
N PRO A 784 -26.21 49.00 21.49
CA PRO A 784 -25.35 50.16 21.63
C PRO A 784 -24.54 50.12 22.91
N GLY A 785 -23.44 50.87 22.89
CA GLY A 785 -22.54 51.07 24.02
C GLY A 785 -23.24 51.52 25.31
N GLY A 786 -22.65 51.07 26.41
CA GLY A 786 -23.04 51.45 27.76
C GLY A 786 -22.98 52.96 27.98
N ARG A 787 -23.91 53.44 28.80
CA ARG A 787 -23.76 54.72 29.50
C ARG A 787 -23.66 54.45 31.00
N ARG A 788 -22.67 55.14 31.58
CA ARG A 788 -22.43 55.34 33.00
C ARG A 788 -23.71 55.80 33.72
N ALA A 789 -23.89 55.29 34.94
CA ALA A 789 -24.89 55.72 35.88
C ALA A 789 -24.67 57.16 36.36
N PRO A 790 -25.74 57.94 36.55
CA PRO A 790 -25.82 58.91 37.65
C PRO A 790 -27.02 58.55 38.55
N GLY A 791 -26.79 58.56 39.86
CA GLY A 791 -27.76 58.10 40.86
C GLY A 791 -28.94 59.04 41.07
N ALA A 792 -30.13 58.46 41.24
CA ALA A 792 -31.09 58.67 42.34
C ALA A 792 -32.47 58.06 41.94
N ALA A 793 -33.06 57.29 42.85
CA ALA A 793 -34.42 56.69 42.75
C ALA A 793 -35.55 57.73 42.97
N PRO A 794 -36.86 57.38 42.92
CA PRO A 794 -37.63 56.48 42.04
C PRO A 794 -38.84 57.19 41.34
N GLY A 795 -39.51 56.51 40.39
CA GLY A 795 -40.96 56.69 40.13
C GLY A 795 -41.43 57.39 38.83
N ILE A 796 -41.63 56.59 37.75
CA ILE A 796 -42.83 56.40 36.86
C ILE A 796 -43.86 57.57 36.73
N PRO A 797 -44.51 57.86 35.55
CA PRO A 797 -44.05 58.01 34.15
C PRO A 797 -44.84 59.08 33.30
N ARG A 798 -44.52 59.22 32.00
CA ARG A 798 -45.32 59.82 30.87
C ARG A 798 -45.56 61.35 30.92
N ASP A 799 -45.45 62.16 29.86
CA ASP A 799 -45.92 62.10 28.46
C ASP A 799 -45.13 63.08 27.52
N GLU A 800 -45.23 62.85 26.19
CA GLU A 800 -45.17 63.80 25.02
C GLU A 800 -43.96 64.77 24.86
N ASP A 801 -43.60 65.38 23.70
CA ASP A 801 -44.26 65.69 22.44
C ASP A 801 -43.24 66.02 21.31
N HIS A 802 -43.76 66.09 20.08
CA HIS A 802 -43.21 66.40 18.77
C HIS A 802 -42.55 67.79 18.54
N ARG A 803 -41.76 67.89 17.44
CA ARG A 803 -41.74 68.89 16.33
C ARG A 803 -40.34 68.98 15.70
N ARG A 804 -40.07 69.35 14.43
CA ARG A 804 -40.75 69.50 13.12
C ARG A 804 -39.65 69.93 12.10
N ARG A 805 -39.80 69.52 10.83
CA ARG A 805 -39.34 70.19 9.57
C ARG A 805 -37.83 70.28 9.28
N GLY A 806 -37.33 70.11 8.04
CA GLY A 806 -37.94 69.77 6.76
C GLY A 806 -37.06 70.13 5.55
N ARG A 807 -37.38 69.48 4.40
CA ARG A 807 -37.13 69.86 2.98
C ARG A 807 -35.68 69.84 2.48
N ARG A 808 -35.32 69.57 1.22
CA ARG A 808 -35.86 69.15 -0.12
C ARG A 808 -34.58 69.11 -0.99
N GLY A 809 -34.36 68.37 -2.07
CA GLY A 809 -35.11 67.42 -2.89
C GLY A 809 -34.39 67.24 -4.26
N ASN A 810 -34.71 66.16 -5.00
CA ASN A 810 -34.70 65.97 -6.48
C ASN A 810 -33.38 66.22 -7.26
N ARG A 811 -33.04 65.60 -8.41
CA ARG A 811 -33.68 64.75 -9.45
C ARG A 811 -32.54 64.32 -10.42
N SER A 812 -32.45 63.07 -10.87
CA SER A 812 -32.78 62.57 -12.24
C SER A 812 -31.68 62.51 -13.34
N ARG A 813 -31.61 61.33 -14.00
CA ARG A 813 -31.52 61.03 -15.46
C ARG A 813 -30.22 61.21 -16.29
N GLY A 814 -29.98 60.20 -17.15
CA GLY A 814 -29.46 60.34 -18.54
C GLY A 814 -28.11 59.65 -18.81
N ARG A 815 -28.04 58.50 -19.51
CA ARG A 815 -28.00 58.23 -20.99
C ARG A 815 -26.58 58.23 -21.61
N ARG A 816 -26.25 57.06 -22.20
CA ARG A 816 -25.38 56.67 -23.35
C ARG A 816 -24.60 57.76 -24.12
N VAL A 817 -23.44 57.38 -24.70
CA VAL A 817 -23.15 57.32 -26.17
C VAL A 817 -21.75 56.75 -26.49
N HIS A 818 -21.72 56.04 -27.63
CA HIS A 818 -20.64 55.41 -28.41
C HIS A 818 -19.35 56.19 -28.72
N ARG A 819 -18.27 55.45 -29.05
CA ARG A 819 -17.50 55.66 -30.31
C ARG A 819 -16.76 54.39 -30.81
N ASP A 820 -17.11 54.03 -32.06
CA ASP A 820 -16.43 53.25 -33.12
C ASP A 820 -14.96 53.72 -33.39
N ARG A 821 -13.98 53.05 -34.06
CA ARG A 821 -13.93 52.09 -35.19
C ARG A 821 -12.45 51.71 -35.56
N ARG A 822 -12.27 50.54 -36.24
CA ARG A 822 -11.27 50.14 -37.29
C ARG A 822 -9.77 49.98 -36.93
N ALA A 823 -8.90 49.20 -37.62
CA ALA A 823 -8.94 48.01 -38.50
C ALA A 823 -7.47 47.68 -38.95
N GLN A 824 -7.16 46.39 -39.19
CA GLN A 824 -6.13 45.79 -40.10
C GLN A 824 -4.60 45.86 -39.83
N GLY A 825 -3.92 44.71 -40.01
CA GLY A 825 -2.55 44.60 -40.56
C GLY A 825 -1.54 43.66 -39.87
N LEU A 826 -1.20 42.52 -40.51
CA LEU A 826 0.03 41.68 -40.35
C LEU A 826 1.33 42.48 -40.72
N PRO A 827 2.60 42.08 -40.40
CA PRO A 827 3.23 40.75 -40.69
C PRO A 827 4.43 40.24 -39.82
N VAL A 828 4.76 38.93 -40.03
CA VAL A 828 6.06 38.20 -40.15
C VAL A 828 7.28 38.49 -39.23
N GLY A 829 7.91 37.39 -38.72
CA GLY A 829 9.01 37.31 -37.70
C GLY A 829 10.46 37.65 -38.12
N PRO A 830 11.50 37.28 -37.32
CA PRO A 830 12.36 36.13 -37.69
C PRO A 830 13.09 35.35 -36.54
N LEU A 831 13.70 34.21 -36.92
CA LEU A 831 14.58 33.26 -36.19
C LEU A 831 15.97 33.80 -35.78
N PRO A 832 16.72 33.13 -34.87
CA PRO A 832 18.16 33.34 -34.66
C PRO A 832 19.06 32.19 -35.23
N PRO A 833 20.40 32.39 -35.34
CA PRO A 833 21.21 31.85 -36.43
C PRO A 833 22.14 30.66 -36.07
N ARG A 834 22.58 29.96 -37.14
CA ARG A 834 23.72 29.01 -37.18
C ARG A 834 24.89 29.59 -37.98
N GLY A 835 26.13 29.30 -37.56
CA GLY A 835 27.33 29.33 -38.40
C GLY A 835 28.62 29.29 -37.54
N ARG A 836 29.75 28.70 -37.92
CA ARG A 836 30.18 27.90 -39.08
C ARG A 836 31.57 27.28 -38.73
N ARG A 837 31.90 26.21 -39.48
CA ARG A 837 33.10 25.36 -39.45
C ARG A 837 34.46 26.07 -39.58
N ARG A 838 35.54 25.44 -39.06
CA ARG A 838 36.85 25.32 -39.74
C ARG A 838 37.46 23.93 -39.54
N ARG A 839 37.94 23.32 -40.64
CA ARG A 839 38.80 22.13 -40.72
C ARG A 839 40.27 22.58 -40.67
N ARG A 840 41.16 21.79 -40.04
CA ARG A 840 42.51 21.48 -40.58
C ARG A 840 43.14 20.23 -39.94
N ARG A 841 43.74 19.45 -40.85
CA ARG A 841 44.55 18.22 -40.79
C ARG A 841 45.49 18.01 -39.58
N GLY A 842 45.47 16.78 -39.04
CA GLY A 842 46.54 15.77 -39.21
C GLY A 842 47.81 15.82 -38.34
N ARG A 843 48.01 14.79 -37.48
CA ARG A 843 49.19 13.89 -37.42
C ARG A 843 49.20 13.03 -36.12
N ARG A 844 49.40 11.72 -36.32
CA ARG A 844 50.20 10.72 -35.56
C ARG A 844 50.56 11.01 -34.09
N ALA A 845 50.30 10.05 -33.19
CA ALA A 845 51.24 8.99 -32.74
C ALA A 845 50.80 8.33 -31.41
N ARG A 846 51.01 7.00 -31.33
CA ARG A 846 51.39 6.14 -30.18
C ARG A 846 51.43 6.84 -28.80
N ARG A 847 50.77 6.34 -27.76
CA ARG A 847 51.04 5.09 -27.03
C ARG A 847 49.83 4.75 -26.16
#